data_AF-A0AAW1N299-F1
#
_entry.id   AF-A0AAW1N299-F1
#
_cell.length_a   1.000
_cell.length_b   1.000
_cell.length_c   1.000
_cell.angle_alpha   90.00
_cell.angle_beta   90.00
_cell.angle_gamma   90.00
#
_symmetry.space_group_name_H-M   'P 1'
#
loop_
_entity.id
_entity.type
_entity.pdbx_description
1 polymer ?
#
loop_
_entity_poly.entity_id
_entity_poly.type
_entity_poly.pdbx_seq_one_letter_code
_entity_poly.pdbx_strand_id
1 'polypeptide(L)'
;MALLEVRSFRSNTQASPVFRNTRRLQCSKQFLLLEFTVNYGICLEATTKIEFTPKWEPHKLSVVWSRRSRRVLSQPVSWEPTLQNPYKALVVWSLPENQQVDITLFRDPRTKTLEEKDWSFIIEDVSTTGKRRHLAITHINMGIYASGDSKQHELQLHFKPTTKKIVSAKLDCTLSCVLLKEGKATDEDMQSIASLMSVNNNSDIAPLEDFEDEDFSLSENSIKNTLNEVTQQVQRMTNSLSGSDFASTPLSENQKELNLSTEDIEKAEKFKAEANEYFKKQDYNAAIDLYTKAIEVNDSVAIYYGNRSFAYLKTECFGYALSDASKAIELDKSYIKGYYRRAAAHMSLGKFKEALKDYEYVAKVRPNDKDAKLKYTECNKIVKKIAFEKAIRVEDIRKTIADTINLDAMTIENEYTGPELEDGKVNLTFMKDLMELYKKQGKLHRKYAYKILLDIKSFFVEQPSLVDIKIGDDNKFTVCGDIHGQFYDLMNIFELNGLPSPTNPYLFNGDFVDRGSFSVECIFTLFGFKLLYPDHFFMSRGNHESATMNQIYGFHGEVKAKYTAQMAELFTEVYNWLPLAHCLNNRVLVMHGGLFSQDDVTIDMIRSIDRNRQPPEEGPMCELLWSDPQPQNGRAPSKRGTGCQFGPDVTKKFLSLNKLDYIIRSHEVKNDGYEVAHDGKCITVFSAPNYCDTMGNKGAFITLKGKDMKPNFTTYEAVPHPNIQPMAYAHSIVSLMS
;
A
#
# COMPACT_ATOMS: atom_id res chain seq x y z
N MET A 1 -14.65 -9.38 77.18
CA MET A 1 -14.33 -10.73 77.66
C MET A 1 -14.40 -11.70 76.49
N ALA A 2 -13.29 -12.42 76.25
CA ALA A 2 -13.18 -13.72 75.56
C ALA A 2 -13.68 -13.84 74.09
N LEU A 3 -13.09 -14.62 73.17
CA LEU A 3 -11.94 -15.54 73.01
C LEU A 3 -11.98 -15.87 71.49
N LEU A 4 -10.95 -15.67 70.66
CA LEU A 4 -9.81 -16.54 70.32
C LEU A 4 -10.11 -18.03 69.97
N GLU A 5 -9.32 -18.54 69.00
CA GLU A 5 -9.13 -19.93 68.51
C GLU A 5 -10.02 -20.40 67.33
N VAL A 6 -9.56 -20.59 66.09
CA VAL A 6 -8.41 -21.31 65.46
C VAL A 6 -8.59 -22.84 65.41
N ARG A 7 -8.40 -23.39 64.19
CA ARG A 7 -8.14 -24.79 63.75
C ARG A 7 -9.35 -25.62 63.30
N SER A 8 -9.29 -26.55 62.35
CA SER A 8 -8.43 -26.80 61.17
C SER A 8 -8.88 -28.11 60.50
N PHE A 9 -8.69 -28.21 59.17
CA PHE A 9 -8.39 -29.42 58.37
C PHE A 9 -9.51 -30.40 57.90
N ARG A 10 -9.62 -30.46 56.54
CA ARG A 10 -9.77 -31.60 55.60
C ARG A 10 -11.05 -32.47 55.69
N SER A 11 -11.62 -33.04 54.64
CA SER A 11 -11.37 -33.13 53.19
C SER A 11 -12.51 -33.96 52.57
N ASN A 12 -13.07 -33.56 51.42
CA ASN A 12 -13.30 -34.43 50.24
C ASN A 12 -14.18 -33.75 49.18
N THR A 13 -13.49 -33.24 48.16
CA THR A 13 -13.76 -33.35 46.71
C THR A 13 -15.12 -33.85 46.21
N GLN A 14 -15.81 -33.02 45.42
CA GLN A 14 -16.17 -33.30 44.03
C GLN A 14 -16.27 -31.99 43.23
N ALA A 15 -15.80 -32.03 41.98
CA ALA A 15 -15.43 -30.88 41.16
C ALA A 15 -16.37 -30.65 39.97
N SER A 16 -16.56 -29.38 39.59
CA SER A 16 -16.79 -28.91 38.21
C SER A 16 -16.30 -27.44 38.08
N PRO A 17 -15.86 -27.00 36.89
CA PRO A 17 -14.68 -26.14 36.76
C PRO A 17 -15.00 -24.65 36.63
N VAL A 18 -14.39 -23.83 37.48
CA VAL A 18 -14.30 -22.37 37.34
C VAL A 18 -12.97 -22.01 36.67
N PHE A 19 -13.06 -21.12 35.68
CA PHE A 19 -11.97 -20.47 34.95
C PHE A 19 -10.67 -20.32 35.75
N ARG A 20 -9.60 -20.96 35.27
CA ARG A 20 -8.24 -20.70 35.75
C ARG A 20 -7.73 -19.37 35.21
N ASN A 21 -7.69 -18.37 36.09
CA ASN A 21 -6.82 -17.21 35.96
C ASN A 21 -5.35 -17.67 35.80
N THR A 22 -4.79 -17.49 34.61
CA THR A 22 -3.34 -17.46 34.42
C THR A 22 -2.81 -16.15 35.01
N ARG A 23 -2.15 -16.26 36.17
CA ARG A 23 -1.39 -15.17 36.79
C ARG A 23 -0.37 -14.61 35.79
N ARG A 24 -0.57 -13.37 35.35
CA ARG A 24 0.50 -12.51 34.79
C ARG A 24 1.54 -12.29 35.89
N LEU A 25 2.73 -12.84 35.70
CA LEU A 25 3.92 -12.43 36.42
C LEU A 25 4.30 -11.02 35.95
N GLN A 26 3.80 -9.99 36.64
CA GLN A 26 4.35 -8.64 36.54
C GLN A 26 5.82 -8.69 36.98
N CYS A 27 6.74 -8.77 36.03
CA CYS A 27 8.17 -8.64 36.31
C CYS A 27 8.55 -7.17 36.09
N SER A 28 8.82 -6.45 37.18
CA SER A 28 9.25 -5.06 37.17
C SER A 28 10.70 -4.91 36.69
N LYS A 29 11.00 -5.25 35.44
CA LYS A 29 12.33 -5.03 34.84
C LYS A 29 12.42 -3.61 34.30
N GLN A 30 13.52 -2.91 34.54
CA GLN A 30 13.83 -1.65 33.85
C GLN A 30 14.61 -1.96 32.57
N PHE A 31 14.36 -1.20 31.50
CA PHE A 31 15.08 -1.33 30.23
C PHE A 31 15.76 -0.02 29.85
N LEU A 32 16.88 -0.16 29.14
CA LEU A 32 17.60 0.91 28.44
C LEU A 32 17.52 0.61 26.94
N LEU A 33 17.09 1.57 26.12
CA LEU A 33 17.26 1.55 24.68
C LEU A 33 18.49 2.40 24.34
N LEU A 34 19.52 1.76 23.80
CA LEU A 34 20.80 2.38 23.49
C LEU A 34 21.07 2.24 21.99
N GLU A 35 21.52 3.31 21.37
CA GLU A 35 22.03 3.32 20.01
C GLU A 35 23.54 3.08 20.06
N PHE A 36 24.00 2.06 19.34
CA PHE A 36 25.42 1.79 19.17
C PHE A 36 25.84 2.13 17.74
N THR A 37 26.88 2.98 17.61
CA THR A 37 27.43 3.36 16.30
C THR A 37 28.87 2.87 16.15
N VAL A 38 29.02 2.04 15.11
CA VAL A 38 30.18 1.67 14.29
C VAL A 38 31.00 2.79 13.70
N ASN A 39 31.92 3.43 14.41
CA ASN A 39 32.86 4.33 13.75
C ASN A 39 34.13 3.58 13.34
N TYR A 40 34.34 3.47 12.03
CA TYR A 40 35.58 2.98 11.45
C TYR A 40 36.56 4.16 11.24
N GLY A 41 37.05 4.80 12.32
CA GLY A 41 38.21 5.70 12.26
C GLY A 41 38.34 6.80 13.33
N ILE A 42 39.54 6.95 13.93
CA ILE A 42 40.54 8.04 13.74
C ILE A 42 41.76 7.73 14.63
N CYS A 43 42.83 7.24 14.00
CA CYS A 43 44.27 7.36 14.29
C CYS A 43 44.96 6.18 13.59
N LEU A 44 45.45 6.41 12.37
CA LEU A 44 46.18 5.44 11.52
C LEU A 44 45.45 4.11 11.26
N GLU A 45 44.84 3.99 10.07
CA GLU A 45 44.43 2.72 9.44
C GLU A 45 43.52 1.80 10.31
N ALA A 46 42.22 1.71 10.00
CA ALA A 46 41.44 0.54 10.40
C ALA A 46 42.05 -0.67 9.67
N THR A 47 43.00 -1.34 10.33
CA THR A 47 43.95 -2.23 9.66
C THR A 47 43.44 -3.65 9.80
N THR A 48 42.63 -4.13 8.86
CA THR A 48 42.33 -5.56 8.88
C THR A 48 43.52 -6.33 8.36
N LYS A 49 44.40 -6.78 9.26
CA LYS A 49 45.52 -7.68 8.92
C LYS A 49 44.95 -9.06 8.71
N ILE A 50 44.77 -9.44 7.45
CA ILE A 50 44.40 -10.80 7.06
C ILE A 50 45.64 -11.46 6.46
N GLU A 51 46.01 -12.62 6.98
CA GLU A 51 47.08 -13.45 6.41
C GLU A 51 46.44 -14.60 5.61
N PHE A 52 46.65 -14.61 4.30
CA PHE A 52 46.06 -15.58 3.37
C PHE A 52 47.01 -16.74 3.08
N THR A 53 46.46 -17.88 2.67
CA THR A 53 47.28 -18.97 2.11
C THR A 53 47.80 -18.61 0.71
N PRO A 54 48.96 -19.15 0.26
CA PRO A 54 49.56 -18.78 -1.04
C PRO A 54 48.75 -19.08 -2.32
N LYS A 55 47.56 -19.66 -2.20
CA LYS A 55 46.75 -20.17 -3.31
C LYS A 55 45.37 -19.50 -3.42
N TRP A 56 45.08 -18.46 -2.63
CA TRP A 56 43.75 -17.85 -2.64
C TRP A 56 43.76 -16.35 -2.31
N GLU A 57 43.00 -15.59 -3.09
CA GLU A 57 42.78 -14.15 -2.94
C GLU A 57 41.27 -13.87 -2.82
N PRO A 58 40.84 -12.98 -1.89
CA PRO A 58 39.45 -12.54 -1.82
C PRO A 58 39.11 -11.53 -2.94
N HIS A 59 37.83 -11.36 -3.23
CA HIS A 59 37.35 -10.40 -4.24
C HIS A 59 37.11 -9.02 -3.63
N LYS A 60 36.13 -8.93 -2.73
CA LYS A 60 35.83 -7.75 -1.92
C LYS A 60 35.47 -8.19 -0.51
N LEU A 61 35.96 -7.48 0.48
CA LEU A 61 35.76 -7.81 1.87
C LEU A 61 34.71 -6.88 2.49
N SER A 62 33.83 -7.44 3.31
CA SER A 62 32.87 -6.66 4.11
C SER A 62 32.83 -7.17 5.55
N VAL A 63 32.56 -6.27 6.48
CA VAL A 63 32.34 -6.58 7.90
C VAL A 63 30.84 -6.58 8.17
N VAL A 64 30.39 -7.63 8.85
CA VAL A 64 28.97 -7.85 9.16
C VAL A 64 28.78 -7.99 10.66
N TRP A 65 27.83 -7.23 11.17
CA TRP A 65 27.38 -7.28 12.56
C TRP A 65 26.09 -8.06 12.59
N SER A 66 26.13 -9.25 13.18
CA SER A 66 25.03 -10.20 13.16
C SER A 66 24.60 -10.60 14.56
N ARG A 67 23.30 -10.53 14.82
CA ARG A 67 22.69 -11.17 15.99
C ARG A 67 21.33 -11.73 15.59
N ARG A 68 21.22 -13.06 15.63
CA ARG A 68 20.04 -13.80 15.14
C ARG A 68 19.77 -13.47 13.67
N SER A 69 18.63 -12.90 13.32
CA SER A 69 18.27 -12.51 11.94
C SER A 69 18.68 -11.09 11.54
N ARG A 70 19.16 -10.25 12.48
CA ARG A 70 19.63 -8.89 12.17
C ARG A 70 21.06 -8.96 11.65
N ARG A 71 21.30 -8.36 10.48
CA ARG A 71 22.63 -8.17 9.88
C ARG A 71 22.79 -6.71 9.48
N VAL A 72 23.87 -6.08 9.91
CA VAL A 72 24.30 -4.75 9.45
C VAL A 72 25.63 -4.93 8.75
N LEU A 73 25.76 -4.40 7.52
CA LEU A 73 26.86 -4.70 6.62
C LEU A 73 27.60 -3.42 6.25
N SER A 74 28.94 -3.47 6.27
CA SER A 74 29.78 -2.43 5.65
C SER A 74 29.75 -2.55 4.12
N GLN A 75 30.19 -1.52 3.40
CA GLN A 75 30.35 -1.68 1.96
C GLN A 75 31.50 -2.67 1.66
N PRO A 76 31.36 -3.51 0.61
CA PRO A 76 32.45 -4.39 0.20
C PRO A 76 33.60 -3.59 -0.42
N VAL A 77 34.78 -3.67 0.19
CA VAL A 77 36.00 -2.97 -0.24
C VAL A 77 36.99 -3.98 -0.82
N SER A 78 37.68 -3.62 -1.90
CA SER A 78 38.75 -4.44 -2.47
C SER A 78 39.92 -4.57 -1.48
N TRP A 79 40.59 -5.71 -1.46
CA TRP A 79 41.79 -5.88 -0.63
C TRP A 79 43.04 -5.47 -1.41
N GLU A 80 44.06 -4.95 -0.71
CA GLU A 80 45.37 -4.65 -1.31
C GLU A 80 46.51 -5.34 -0.54
N PRO A 81 47.46 -6.03 -1.22
CA PRO A 81 48.59 -6.69 -0.58
C PRO A 81 49.62 -5.68 -0.08
N THR A 82 50.26 -5.99 1.06
CA THR A 82 51.34 -5.17 1.61
C THR A 82 52.65 -5.36 0.82
N LEU A 83 53.42 -4.28 0.66
CA LEU A 83 54.71 -4.28 -0.07
C LEU A 83 55.78 -5.22 0.54
N GLN A 84 55.65 -5.59 1.81
CA GLN A 84 56.63 -6.43 2.54
C GLN A 84 56.26 -7.93 2.55
N ASN A 85 54.98 -8.28 2.38
CA ASN A 85 54.51 -9.67 2.32
C ASN A 85 53.25 -9.76 1.45
N PRO A 86 53.30 -10.42 0.28
CA PRO A 86 52.17 -10.49 -0.65
C PRO A 86 50.98 -11.30 -0.11
N TYR A 87 51.17 -12.05 0.98
CA TYR A 87 50.12 -12.83 1.63
C TYR A 87 49.51 -12.12 2.84
N LYS A 88 49.94 -10.89 3.13
CA LYS A 88 49.33 -10.02 4.14
C LYS A 88 48.65 -8.87 3.45
N ALA A 89 47.38 -8.68 3.77
CA ALA A 89 46.56 -7.61 3.24
C ALA A 89 46.26 -6.55 4.27
N LEU A 90 46.08 -5.34 3.77
CA LEU A 90 45.50 -4.23 4.49
C LEU A 90 44.19 -3.84 3.80
N VAL A 91 43.09 -3.79 4.56
CA VAL A 91 41.78 -3.34 4.06
C VAL A 91 41.35 -2.16 4.91
N VAL A 92 41.10 -1.02 4.26
CA VAL A 92 40.72 0.25 4.90
C VAL A 92 39.35 0.69 4.40
N TRP A 93 38.39 0.87 5.31
CA TRP A 93 37.07 1.47 4.99
C TRP A 93 37.14 3.00 5.12
N SER A 94 36.53 3.71 4.16
CA SER A 94 36.52 5.18 4.11
C SER A 94 35.44 5.77 5.04
N LEU A 95 35.72 6.93 5.67
CA LEU A 95 34.67 7.73 6.31
C LEU A 95 33.72 8.31 5.24
N PRO A 96 32.39 8.39 5.47
CA PRO A 96 31.67 8.19 6.73
C PRO A 96 30.83 6.90 6.75
N GLU A 97 31.43 5.71 6.65
CA GLU A 97 30.69 4.44 6.79
C GLU A 97 30.27 4.11 8.23
N ASN A 98 29.54 5.03 8.89
CA ASN A 98 29.02 4.78 10.22
C ASN A 98 27.88 3.75 10.15
N GLN A 99 28.06 2.60 10.81
CA GLN A 99 27.02 1.57 10.89
C GLN A 99 26.34 1.64 12.25
N GLN A 100 25.01 1.79 12.27
CA GLN A 100 24.25 2.03 13.51
C GLN A 100 23.33 0.85 13.85
N VAL A 101 23.23 0.54 15.14
CA VAL A 101 22.36 -0.52 15.67
C VAL A 101 21.74 -0.08 16.99
N ASP A 102 20.39 -0.06 17.02
CA ASP A 102 19.66 0.07 18.27
C ASP A 102 19.60 -1.27 19.02
N ILE A 103 20.03 -1.25 20.28
CA ILE A 103 20.06 -2.39 21.19
C ILE A 103 19.33 -2.04 22.48
N THR A 104 18.23 -2.74 22.74
CA THR A 104 17.59 -2.73 24.07
C THR A 104 18.36 -3.63 25.02
N LEU A 105 18.67 -3.17 26.23
CA LEU A 105 19.26 -3.97 27.30
C LEU A 105 18.36 -3.91 28.54
N PHE A 106 18.05 -5.06 29.10
CA PHE A 106 17.34 -5.15 30.37
C PHE A 106 18.33 -5.12 31.55
N ARG A 107 17.98 -4.39 32.60
CA ARG A 107 18.73 -4.37 33.86
C ARG A 107 18.14 -5.40 34.82
N ASP A 108 19.00 -6.26 35.38
CA ASP A 108 18.57 -7.19 36.41
C ASP A 108 18.14 -6.39 37.68
N PRO A 109 16.90 -6.58 38.18
CA PRO A 109 16.40 -5.85 39.34
C PRO A 109 17.19 -6.06 40.64
N ARG A 110 17.90 -7.19 40.77
CA ARG A 110 18.61 -7.59 41.99
C ARG A 110 20.08 -7.17 41.97
N THR A 111 20.76 -7.36 40.85
CA THR A 111 22.21 -7.08 40.73
C THR A 111 22.51 -5.71 40.10
N LYS A 112 21.50 -5.05 39.51
CA LYS A 112 21.61 -3.82 38.70
C LYS A 112 22.54 -3.95 37.48
N THR A 113 23.01 -5.15 37.17
CA THR A 113 23.84 -5.44 35.99
C THR A 113 22.96 -5.51 34.75
N LEU A 114 23.49 -5.07 33.61
CA LEU A 114 22.82 -5.22 32.32
C LEU A 114 22.93 -6.67 31.83
N GLU A 115 21.91 -7.13 31.12
CA GLU A 115 21.92 -8.46 30.51
C GLU A 115 23.01 -8.58 29.44
N GLU A 116 23.52 -9.80 29.27
CA GLU A 116 24.47 -10.09 28.21
C GLU A 116 23.77 -10.10 26.84
N LYS A 117 24.32 -9.35 25.88
CA LYS A 117 23.87 -9.36 24.48
C LYS A 117 25.03 -9.53 23.54
N ASP A 118 25.31 -10.78 23.23
CA ASP A 118 26.34 -11.15 22.27
C ASP A 118 25.91 -10.81 20.84
N TRP A 119 26.77 -10.05 20.17
CA TRP A 119 26.75 -9.78 18.74
C TRP A 119 27.95 -10.46 18.09
N SER A 120 27.73 -11.00 16.89
CA SER A 120 28.76 -11.65 16.11
C SER A 120 29.27 -10.69 15.04
N PHE A 121 30.57 -10.51 14.99
CA PHE A 121 31.24 -9.76 13.94
C PHE A 121 31.84 -10.76 12.97
N ILE A 122 31.51 -10.63 11.70
CA ILE A 122 31.86 -11.59 10.66
C ILE A 122 32.58 -10.84 9.56
N ILE A 123 33.73 -11.36 9.12
CA ILE A 123 34.38 -10.92 7.89
C ILE A 123 33.87 -11.81 6.77
N GLU A 124 33.45 -11.21 5.66
CA GLU A 124 32.92 -11.90 4.49
C GLU A 124 33.69 -11.56 3.22
N ASP A 125 33.93 -12.56 2.37
CA ASP A 125 34.32 -12.38 0.97
C ASP A 125 33.05 -12.27 0.10
N VAL A 126 32.96 -11.22 -0.70
CA VAL A 126 31.86 -10.90 -1.59
C VAL A 126 32.34 -11.07 -3.02
N SER A 127 31.88 -12.15 -3.66
CA SER A 127 32.22 -12.44 -5.05
C SER A 127 31.67 -11.40 -6.05
N THR A 128 32.17 -11.43 -7.28
CA THR A 128 31.67 -10.60 -8.41
C THR A 128 30.19 -10.80 -8.73
N THR A 129 29.62 -11.96 -8.38
CA THR A 129 28.19 -12.29 -8.54
C THR A 129 27.34 -11.91 -7.32
N GLY A 130 27.94 -11.31 -6.28
CA GLY A 130 27.26 -10.93 -5.04
C GLY A 130 27.12 -12.04 -4.00
N LYS A 131 27.55 -13.28 -4.30
CA LYS A 131 27.60 -14.38 -3.30
C LYS A 131 28.59 -14.03 -2.18
N ARG A 132 28.19 -14.28 -0.93
CA ARG A 132 28.94 -13.96 0.29
C ARG A 132 29.45 -15.21 0.98
N ARG A 133 30.69 -15.20 1.47
CA ARG A 133 31.31 -16.34 2.15
C ARG A 133 31.93 -15.88 3.46
N HIS A 134 31.59 -16.54 4.57
CA HIS A 134 32.18 -16.25 5.88
C HIS A 134 33.66 -16.66 5.91
N LEU A 135 34.50 -15.72 6.34
CA LEU A 135 35.95 -15.86 6.37
C LEU A 135 36.49 -16.01 7.80
N ALA A 136 35.99 -15.19 8.72
CA ALA A 136 36.35 -15.21 10.13
C ALA A 136 35.22 -14.61 10.98
N ILE A 137 35.12 -15.01 12.25
CA ILE A 137 34.07 -14.56 13.17
C ILE A 137 34.63 -14.26 14.57
N THR A 138 34.04 -13.28 15.25
CA THR A 138 34.25 -13.03 16.69
C THR A 138 32.95 -12.59 17.35
N HIS A 139 32.88 -12.65 18.68
CA HIS A 139 31.67 -12.32 19.44
C HIS A 139 31.98 -11.25 20.48
N ILE A 140 31.08 -10.27 20.61
CA ILE A 140 31.18 -9.17 21.57
C ILE A 140 29.88 -9.06 22.35
N ASN A 141 29.98 -9.04 23.68
CA ASN A 141 28.86 -8.72 24.53
C ASN A 141 28.66 -7.19 24.60
N MET A 142 27.62 -6.69 23.93
CA MET A 142 27.31 -5.25 23.88
C MET A 142 26.89 -4.67 25.23
N GLY A 143 26.47 -5.51 26.18
CA GLY A 143 26.11 -5.09 27.54
C GLY A 143 27.27 -4.47 28.32
N ILE A 144 28.52 -4.82 27.97
CA ILE A 144 29.74 -4.30 28.60
C ILE A 144 30.01 -2.85 28.19
N TYR A 145 29.60 -2.47 26.97
CA TYR A 145 29.86 -1.16 26.36
C TYR A 145 28.67 -0.20 26.50
N ALA A 146 27.61 -0.64 27.18
CA ALA A 146 26.43 0.16 27.44
C ALA A 146 26.69 1.18 28.55
N SER A 147 26.40 2.45 28.27
CA SER A 147 26.52 3.53 29.26
C SER A 147 25.30 4.44 29.23
N GLY A 148 24.96 5.03 30.38
CA GLY A 148 23.89 6.03 30.46
C GLY A 148 24.26 7.36 29.80
N ASP A 149 25.57 7.64 29.70
CA ASP A 149 26.13 8.82 29.04
C ASP A 149 26.77 8.43 27.70
N SER A 150 26.86 9.38 26.76
CA SER A 150 27.50 9.15 25.46
C SER A 150 28.99 8.82 25.64
N LYS A 151 29.42 7.59 25.33
CA LYS A 151 30.82 7.14 25.44
C LYS A 151 31.32 6.47 24.17
N GLN A 152 32.61 6.59 23.93
CA GLN A 152 33.33 5.93 22.84
C GLN A 152 34.35 4.93 23.41
N HIS A 153 34.47 3.78 22.78
CA HIS A 153 35.35 2.68 23.15
C HIS A 153 36.19 2.27 21.94
N GLU A 154 37.52 2.30 22.08
CA GLU A 154 38.42 1.71 21.09
C GLU A 154 38.44 0.19 21.26
N LEU A 155 38.20 -0.54 20.17
CA LEU A 155 38.10 -1.99 20.14
C LEU A 155 39.13 -2.58 19.18
N GLN A 156 39.90 -3.54 19.66
CA GLN A 156 40.70 -4.44 18.84
C GLN A 156 40.07 -5.83 18.86
N LEU A 157 39.48 -6.23 17.74
CA LEU A 157 38.74 -7.46 17.59
C LEU A 157 39.61 -8.54 16.96
N HIS A 158 39.81 -9.63 17.68
CA HIS A 158 40.49 -10.82 17.16
C HIS A 158 39.47 -11.82 16.64
N PHE A 159 39.57 -12.19 15.36
CA PHE A 159 38.64 -13.12 14.72
C PHE A 159 39.21 -14.52 14.67
N LYS A 160 38.33 -15.50 14.88
CA LYS A 160 38.59 -16.91 14.65
C LYS A 160 38.34 -17.22 13.16
N PRO A 161 39.33 -17.69 12.39
CA PRO A 161 39.12 -18.08 10.99
C PRO A 161 38.07 -19.20 10.88
N THR A 162 37.14 -19.07 9.94
CA THR A 162 36.11 -20.09 9.65
C THR A 162 36.45 -20.93 8.42
N THR A 163 37.53 -20.58 7.71
CA THR A 163 38.00 -21.29 6.51
C THR A 163 39.49 -21.52 6.58
N LYS A 164 40.00 -22.52 5.84
CA LYS A 164 41.45 -22.77 5.70
C LYS A 164 42.16 -21.70 4.84
N LYS A 165 41.42 -20.75 4.28
CA LYS A 165 41.93 -19.73 3.36
C LYS A 165 42.61 -18.55 4.06
N ILE A 166 42.33 -18.39 5.36
CA ILE A 166 42.85 -17.32 6.21
C ILE A 166 43.49 -17.93 7.45
N VAL A 167 44.67 -17.41 7.80
CA VAL A 167 45.46 -17.83 8.97
C VAL A 167 45.07 -17.02 10.20
N SER A 168 44.89 -15.72 10.08
CA SER A 168 44.41 -14.85 11.15
C SER A 168 43.73 -13.60 10.59
N ALA A 169 42.82 -13.00 11.37
CA ALA A 169 42.20 -11.72 11.05
C ALA A 169 42.00 -10.89 12.33
N LYS A 170 42.27 -9.59 12.24
CA LYS A 170 42.09 -8.60 13.31
C LYS A 170 41.37 -7.37 12.76
N LEU A 171 40.52 -6.71 13.53
CA LEU A 171 39.86 -5.45 13.16
C LEU A 171 40.02 -4.44 14.28
N ASP A 172 40.54 -3.26 13.97
CA ASP A 172 40.58 -2.12 14.89
C ASP A 172 39.41 -1.16 14.54
N CYS A 173 38.53 -0.87 15.49
CA CYS A 173 37.37 0.03 15.30
C CYS A 173 36.96 0.78 16.58
N THR A 174 36.13 1.81 16.46
CA THR A 174 35.64 2.60 17.60
C THR A 174 34.13 2.40 17.76
N LEU A 175 33.71 1.88 18.91
CA LEU A 175 32.31 1.70 19.29
C LEU A 175 31.82 2.87 20.14
N SER A 176 30.86 3.62 19.60
CA SER A 176 30.15 4.68 20.34
C SER A 176 28.77 4.22 20.80
N CYS A 177 28.34 4.66 21.97
CA CYS A 177 27.06 4.30 22.58
C CYS A 177 26.33 5.56 23.05
N VAL A 178 25.05 5.72 22.70
CA VAL A 178 24.17 6.83 23.10
C VAL A 178 22.88 6.28 23.70
N LEU A 179 22.47 6.79 24.87
CA LEU A 179 21.19 6.41 25.48
C LEU A 179 20.03 7.14 24.79
N LEU A 180 19.11 6.39 24.20
CA LEU A 180 17.91 6.95 23.57
C LEU A 180 16.73 7.05 24.56
N LYS A 181 16.55 6.04 25.43
CA LYS A 181 15.40 5.96 26.35
C LYS A 181 15.66 5.03 27.54
N GLU A 182 15.20 5.40 28.73
CA GLU A 182 15.11 4.53 29.93
C GLU A 182 13.65 4.42 30.40
N GLY A 183 13.20 3.23 30.81
CA GLY A 183 11.80 3.02 31.24
C GLY A 183 11.53 1.71 31.99
N LYS A 184 10.30 1.57 32.52
CA LYS A 184 9.79 0.31 33.10
C LYS A 184 9.28 -0.59 31.98
N ALA A 185 9.74 -1.84 31.93
CA ALA A 185 9.31 -2.81 30.93
C ALA A 185 7.83 -3.18 31.14
N THR A 186 7.04 -3.03 30.09
CA THR A 186 5.67 -3.54 30.03
C THR A 186 5.67 -5.02 29.61
N ASP A 187 4.55 -5.72 29.79
CA ASP A 187 4.41 -7.14 29.39
C ASP A 187 4.64 -7.35 27.87
N GLU A 188 4.47 -6.30 27.05
CA GLU A 188 4.77 -6.29 25.61
C GLU A 188 6.28 -6.12 25.32
N ASP A 189 7.02 -5.38 26.16
CA ASP A 189 8.48 -5.21 26.02
C ASP A 189 9.25 -6.48 26.43
N MET A 190 8.73 -7.22 27.43
CA MET A 190 9.28 -8.51 27.86
C MET A 190 9.13 -9.60 26.80
N GLN A 191 8.17 -9.47 25.89
CA GLN A 191 8.06 -10.27 24.68
C GLN A 191 8.67 -9.52 23.50
N SER A 192 9.93 -9.10 23.65
CA SER A 192 10.76 -8.51 22.59
C SER A 192 10.35 -9.03 21.21
N ILE A 193 9.63 -8.19 20.46
CA ILE A 193 9.27 -8.40 19.06
C ILE A 193 10.55 -8.55 18.20
N ALA A 194 11.70 -8.06 18.70
CA ALA A 194 13.03 -8.35 18.16
C ALA A 194 13.51 -9.81 18.36
N SER A 195 12.90 -10.58 19.28
CA SER A 195 13.14 -12.01 19.46
C SER A 195 12.26 -12.89 18.56
N LEU A 196 11.05 -12.44 18.20
CA LEU A 196 10.12 -13.18 17.34
C LEU A 196 10.38 -12.95 15.84
N MET A 197 11.04 -11.85 15.47
CA MET A 197 11.55 -11.60 14.11
C MET A 197 12.76 -12.50 13.73
N SER A 198 13.13 -13.46 14.58
CA SER A 198 14.29 -14.36 14.39
C SER A 198 13.95 -15.74 13.81
N VAL A 199 12.76 -15.94 13.23
CA VAL A 199 12.48 -17.12 12.39
C VAL A 199 12.52 -16.70 10.93
N ASN A 200 13.73 -16.51 10.41
CA ASN A 200 13.97 -16.45 8.98
C ASN A 200 15.12 -17.42 8.68
N ASN A 201 14.78 -18.64 8.26
CA ASN A 201 15.70 -19.55 7.59
C ASN A 201 16.02 -18.96 6.21
N ASN A 202 16.90 -17.95 6.17
CA ASN A 202 17.70 -17.71 4.98
C ASN A 202 18.97 -18.54 5.13
N SER A 203 18.90 -19.80 4.75
CA SER A 203 20.08 -20.60 4.47
C SER A 203 20.67 -20.13 3.13
N ASP A 204 21.43 -19.04 3.13
CA ASP A 204 22.42 -18.74 2.08
C ASP A 204 23.71 -19.56 2.36
N ILE A 205 23.54 -20.86 2.54
CA ILE A 205 24.61 -21.86 2.58
C ILE A 205 24.09 -23.10 1.85
N ALA A 206 24.42 -23.21 0.57
CA ALA A 206 24.45 -24.50 -0.10
C ALA A 206 25.83 -25.15 0.18
N PRO A 207 25.91 -26.39 0.68
CA PRO A 207 27.03 -27.24 0.36
C PRO A 207 26.88 -27.61 -1.12
N LEU A 208 27.73 -27.00 -1.96
CA LEU A 208 27.90 -27.41 -3.35
C LEU A 208 28.98 -28.50 -3.38
N GLU A 209 28.53 -29.75 -3.33
CA GLU A 209 29.10 -30.83 -4.12
C GLU A 209 27.90 -31.45 -4.86
N ASP A 210 28.08 -31.71 -6.16
CA ASP A 210 27.12 -32.26 -7.12
C ASP A 210 26.16 -31.28 -7.80
N PHE A 211 26.69 -30.45 -8.71
CA PHE A 211 26.03 -30.07 -9.96
C PHE A 211 27.12 -29.73 -11.00
N GLU A 212 27.72 -30.77 -11.57
CA GLU A 212 28.10 -30.73 -12.99
C GLU A 212 27.04 -31.56 -13.73
N ASP A 213 26.58 -30.99 -14.84
CA ASP A 213 25.74 -31.56 -15.89
C ASP A 213 24.28 -31.93 -15.53
N GLU A 214 23.33 -31.16 -16.08
CA GLU A 214 22.38 -31.70 -17.06
C GLU A 214 21.50 -30.62 -17.69
N ASP A 215 21.47 -30.67 -19.02
CA ASP A 215 20.73 -29.82 -19.94
C ASP A 215 19.21 -29.89 -19.76
N PHE A 216 18.56 -28.73 -19.88
CA PHE A 216 17.11 -28.61 -19.96
C PHE A 216 16.59 -29.12 -21.31
N SER A 217 16.04 -30.33 -21.34
CA SER A 217 14.96 -30.67 -22.28
C SER A 217 13.89 -31.52 -21.59
N LEU A 218 12.76 -30.90 -21.26
CA LEU A 218 11.60 -31.60 -20.72
C LEU A 218 10.80 -32.21 -21.88
N SER A 219 10.82 -33.54 -21.98
CA SER A 219 9.96 -34.30 -22.90
C SER A 219 8.61 -34.64 -22.24
N GLU A 220 7.54 -34.57 -23.03
CA GLU A 220 6.11 -34.72 -22.66
C GLU A 220 5.70 -36.08 -22.07
N ASN A 221 6.63 -37.01 -21.82
CA ASN A 221 6.30 -38.36 -21.35
C ASN A 221 6.20 -38.50 -19.82
N SER A 222 6.73 -37.55 -19.04
CA SER A 222 6.70 -37.61 -17.57
C SER A 222 5.29 -37.38 -17.00
N ILE A 223 4.47 -36.55 -17.65
CA ILE A 223 3.14 -36.15 -17.17
C ILE A 223 2.09 -37.27 -17.31
N LYS A 224 2.24 -38.17 -18.28
CA LYS A 224 1.28 -39.27 -18.51
C LYS A 224 1.43 -40.42 -17.52
N ASN A 225 2.63 -40.67 -17.00
CA ASN A 225 2.86 -41.77 -16.07
C ASN A 225 2.34 -41.45 -14.66
N THR A 226 2.48 -40.20 -14.21
CA THR A 226 1.98 -39.77 -12.89
C THR A 226 0.45 -39.74 -12.81
N LEU A 227 -0.25 -39.46 -13.92
CA LEU A 227 -1.71 -39.47 -13.96
C LEU A 227 -2.32 -40.88 -13.81
N ASN A 228 -1.64 -41.91 -14.35
CA ASN A 228 -2.10 -43.29 -14.28
C ASN A 228 -1.91 -43.90 -12.88
N GLU A 229 -0.85 -43.53 -12.16
CA GLU A 229 -0.60 -44.00 -10.79
C GLU A 229 -1.59 -43.40 -9.77
N VAL A 230 -1.95 -42.12 -9.93
CA VAL A 230 -2.94 -41.45 -9.07
C VAL A 230 -4.35 -42.04 -9.30
N THR A 231 -4.69 -42.36 -10.56
CA THR A 231 -6.00 -42.97 -10.89
C THR A 231 -6.13 -44.37 -10.29
N GLN A 232 -5.06 -45.18 -10.28
CA GLN A 232 -5.08 -46.51 -9.65
C GLN A 232 -5.13 -46.46 -8.11
N GLN A 233 -4.57 -45.43 -7.46
CA GLN A 233 -4.68 -45.25 -6.01
C GLN A 233 -6.08 -44.84 -5.56
N VAL A 234 -6.77 -43.98 -6.33
CA VAL A 234 -8.15 -43.55 -6.03
C VAL A 234 -9.14 -44.72 -6.17
N GLN A 235 -8.90 -45.63 -7.11
CA GLN A 235 -9.73 -46.82 -7.34
C GLN A 235 -9.53 -47.91 -6.28
N ARG A 236 -8.36 -47.96 -5.62
CA ARG A 236 -8.10 -48.85 -4.47
C ARG A 236 -8.73 -48.35 -3.16
N MET A 237 -8.88 -47.03 -3.00
CA MET A 237 -9.55 -46.45 -1.82
C MET A 237 -11.08 -46.59 -1.86
N THR A 238 -11.68 -46.63 -3.06
CA THR A 238 -13.15 -46.75 -3.23
C THR A 238 -13.68 -48.17 -2.99
N ASN A 239 -12.87 -49.21 -3.19
CA ASN A 239 -13.28 -50.60 -2.97
C ASN A 239 -13.23 -51.05 -1.49
N SER A 240 -12.74 -50.20 -0.58
CA SER A 240 -12.56 -50.57 0.85
C SER A 240 -13.67 -50.06 1.77
N LEU A 241 -14.75 -49.46 1.25
CA LEU A 241 -15.83 -48.85 2.04
C LEU A 241 -17.24 -49.43 1.78
N SER A 242 -17.35 -50.53 1.03
CA SER A 242 -18.61 -51.26 0.87
C SER A 242 -18.72 -52.41 1.88
N GLY A 243 -19.20 -52.12 3.10
CA GLY A 243 -19.55 -53.18 4.04
C GLY A 243 -19.75 -52.72 5.48
N SER A 244 -20.93 -52.19 5.80
CA SER A 244 -21.68 -52.55 7.02
C SER A 244 -22.96 -51.72 7.15
N ASP A 245 -24.06 -52.43 7.38
CA ASP A 245 -25.42 -51.96 7.59
C ASP A 245 -25.55 -51.16 8.89
N PHE A 246 -26.11 -49.94 8.84
CA PHE A 246 -26.87 -49.36 9.95
C PHE A 246 -28.01 -48.45 9.46
N ALA A 247 -29.13 -48.58 10.16
CA ALA A 247 -30.47 -48.17 9.77
C ALA A 247 -30.72 -46.64 9.70
N SER A 248 -31.67 -46.31 8.85
CA SER A 248 -32.23 -45.00 8.54
C SER A 248 -33.06 -44.35 9.66
N THR A 249 -32.96 -43.02 9.79
CA THR A 249 -34.03 -42.09 10.21
C THR A 249 -33.63 -40.64 9.82
N PRO A 250 -34.59 -39.70 9.63
CA PRO A 250 -34.65 -38.88 8.41
C PRO A 250 -34.11 -37.46 8.61
N LEU A 251 -33.40 -36.97 7.58
CA LEU A 251 -33.06 -35.57 7.41
C LEU A 251 -34.20 -34.86 6.68
N SER A 252 -34.78 -33.84 7.30
CA SER A 252 -35.68 -32.89 6.67
C SER A 252 -34.89 -31.79 5.94
N GLU A 253 -35.20 -31.64 4.65
CA GLU A 253 -35.38 -30.38 3.92
C GLU A 253 -34.16 -29.46 3.67
N ASN A 254 -33.59 -29.56 2.47
CA ASN A 254 -33.84 -28.64 1.35
C ASN A 254 -32.67 -28.68 0.34
N GLN A 255 -32.72 -29.60 -0.63
CA GLN A 255 -31.99 -29.47 -1.88
C GLN A 255 -33.01 -29.26 -2.99
N LYS A 256 -33.06 -28.04 -3.54
CA LYS A 256 -33.63 -27.80 -4.88
C LYS A 256 -32.65 -28.40 -5.88
N GLU A 257 -32.83 -29.67 -6.24
CA GLU A 257 -32.28 -30.17 -7.51
C GLU A 257 -33.11 -29.57 -8.64
N LEU A 258 -32.57 -28.55 -9.32
CA LEU A 258 -33.09 -28.15 -10.62
C LEU A 258 -32.69 -29.24 -11.63
N ASN A 259 -33.68 -29.91 -12.20
CA ASN A 259 -33.52 -30.76 -13.39
C ASN A 259 -33.19 -29.87 -14.61
N LEU A 260 -31.93 -29.41 -14.74
CA LEU A 260 -31.45 -28.74 -15.95
C LEU A 260 -31.31 -29.74 -17.10
N SER A 261 -31.73 -29.35 -18.31
CA SER A 261 -31.58 -30.20 -19.48
C SER A 261 -30.12 -30.27 -19.95
N THR A 262 -29.72 -31.37 -20.60
CA THR A 262 -28.39 -31.51 -21.19
C THR A 262 -28.08 -30.39 -22.20
N GLU A 263 -29.11 -29.92 -22.92
CA GLU A 263 -29.00 -28.82 -23.89
C GLU A 263 -28.67 -27.48 -23.19
N ASP A 264 -29.26 -27.22 -22.02
CA ASP A 264 -28.97 -26.01 -21.24
C ASP A 264 -27.54 -26.02 -20.68
N ILE A 265 -27.04 -27.19 -20.27
CA ILE A 265 -25.66 -27.37 -19.82
C ILE A 265 -24.69 -27.07 -20.98
N GLU A 266 -24.92 -27.66 -22.16
CA GLU A 266 -24.09 -27.40 -23.35
C GLU A 266 -24.13 -25.93 -23.77
N LYS A 267 -25.29 -25.29 -23.69
CA LYS A 267 -25.47 -23.88 -23.99
C LYS A 267 -24.70 -22.97 -23.02
N ALA A 268 -24.76 -23.25 -21.71
CA ALA A 268 -24.01 -22.51 -20.70
C ALA A 268 -22.48 -22.66 -20.91
N GLU A 269 -22.02 -23.88 -21.21
CA GLU A 269 -20.61 -24.15 -21.52
C GLU A 269 -20.13 -23.42 -22.78
N LYS A 270 -20.99 -23.29 -23.80
CA LYS A 270 -20.70 -22.50 -24.99
C LYS A 270 -20.54 -21.02 -24.67
N PHE A 271 -21.46 -20.43 -23.91
CA PHE A 271 -21.32 -19.03 -23.47
C PHE A 271 -20.04 -18.80 -22.67
N LYS A 272 -19.68 -19.72 -21.76
CA LYS A 272 -18.41 -19.67 -21.04
C LYS A 272 -17.21 -19.74 -21.98
N ALA A 273 -17.23 -20.60 -23.00
CA ALA A 273 -16.14 -20.70 -23.96
C ALA A 273 -15.96 -19.40 -24.76
N GLU A 274 -17.06 -18.83 -25.26
CA GLU A 274 -17.04 -17.54 -25.94
C GLU A 274 -16.54 -16.40 -25.03
N ALA A 275 -17.01 -16.37 -23.77
CA ALA A 275 -16.56 -15.40 -22.77
C ALA A 275 -15.03 -15.47 -22.53
N ASN A 276 -14.46 -16.68 -22.47
CA ASN A 276 -13.02 -16.86 -22.33
C ASN A 276 -12.24 -16.28 -23.53
N GLU A 277 -12.79 -16.37 -24.74
CA GLU A 277 -12.14 -15.80 -25.94
C GLU A 277 -12.16 -14.26 -25.92
N TYR A 278 -13.28 -13.64 -25.52
CA TYR A 278 -13.33 -12.19 -25.30
C TYR A 278 -12.40 -11.75 -24.17
N PHE A 279 -12.34 -12.51 -23.08
CA PHE A 279 -11.41 -12.25 -21.98
C PHE A 279 -9.95 -12.27 -22.44
N LYS A 280 -9.55 -13.23 -23.28
CA LYS A 280 -8.19 -13.28 -23.87
C LYS A 280 -7.88 -12.09 -24.78
N LYS A 281 -8.90 -11.60 -25.49
CA LYS A 281 -8.83 -10.36 -26.29
C LYS A 281 -8.87 -9.09 -25.44
N GLN A 282 -8.94 -9.21 -24.12
CA GLN A 282 -9.05 -8.12 -23.15
C GLN A 282 -10.35 -7.30 -23.27
N ASP A 283 -11.37 -7.84 -23.96
CA ASP A 283 -12.71 -7.28 -23.95
C ASP A 283 -13.47 -7.85 -22.75
N TYR A 284 -13.20 -7.26 -21.59
CA TYR A 284 -13.73 -7.76 -20.32
C TYR A 284 -15.23 -7.51 -20.17
N ASN A 285 -15.77 -6.45 -20.76
CA ASN A 285 -17.21 -6.15 -20.68
C ASN A 285 -18.02 -7.19 -21.47
N ALA A 286 -17.63 -7.49 -22.72
CA ALA A 286 -18.28 -8.56 -23.48
C ALA A 286 -18.13 -9.92 -22.79
N ALA A 287 -16.98 -10.18 -22.15
CA ALA A 287 -16.79 -11.40 -21.36
C ALA A 287 -17.74 -11.46 -20.16
N ILE A 288 -17.92 -10.36 -19.42
CA ILE A 288 -18.86 -10.27 -18.29
C ILE A 288 -20.30 -10.57 -18.73
N ASP A 289 -20.73 -10.00 -19.85
CA ASP A 289 -22.08 -10.23 -20.40
C ASP A 289 -22.30 -11.71 -20.73
N LEU A 290 -21.32 -12.34 -21.38
CA LEU A 290 -21.40 -13.76 -21.75
C LEU A 290 -21.32 -14.68 -20.54
N TYR A 291 -20.49 -14.38 -19.54
CA TYR A 291 -20.52 -15.13 -18.27
C TYR A 291 -21.86 -14.97 -17.54
N THR A 292 -22.47 -13.78 -17.62
CA THR A 292 -23.79 -13.55 -17.03
C THR A 292 -24.85 -14.40 -17.71
N LYS A 293 -24.85 -14.48 -19.04
CA LYS A 293 -25.73 -15.41 -19.79
C LYS A 293 -25.48 -16.87 -19.42
N ALA A 294 -24.22 -17.28 -19.21
CA ALA A 294 -23.90 -18.63 -18.76
C ALA A 294 -24.50 -18.93 -17.37
N ILE A 295 -24.42 -17.97 -16.44
CA ILE A 295 -24.97 -18.07 -15.08
C ILE A 295 -26.49 -18.05 -15.07
N GLU A 296 -27.13 -17.24 -15.92
CA GLU A 296 -28.60 -17.22 -16.08
C GLU A 296 -29.14 -18.57 -16.55
N VAL A 297 -28.37 -19.29 -17.37
CA VAL A 297 -28.73 -20.64 -17.81
C VAL A 297 -28.41 -21.68 -16.74
N ASN A 298 -27.25 -21.61 -16.10
CA ASN A 298 -26.83 -22.53 -15.04
C ASN A 298 -26.05 -21.80 -13.93
N ASP A 299 -26.71 -21.62 -12.79
CA ASP A 299 -26.22 -20.88 -11.62
C ASP A 299 -25.48 -21.76 -10.60
N SER A 300 -25.33 -23.05 -10.87
CA SER A 300 -24.74 -24.02 -9.94
C SER A 300 -23.22 -24.24 -10.14
N VAL A 301 -22.62 -23.64 -11.18
CA VAL A 301 -21.22 -23.89 -11.57
C VAL A 301 -20.28 -22.81 -11.02
N ALA A 302 -19.44 -23.19 -10.06
CA ALA A 302 -18.46 -22.29 -9.42
C ALA A 302 -17.50 -21.60 -10.40
N ILE A 303 -17.14 -22.26 -11.51
CA ILE A 303 -16.21 -21.74 -12.51
C ILE A 303 -16.74 -20.47 -13.17
N TYR A 304 -18.05 -20.36 -13.42
CA TYR A 304 -18.64 -19.21 -14.11
C TYR A 304 -18.49 -17.95 -13.25
N TYR A 305 -18.87 -18.04 -11.98
CA TYR A 305 -18.67 -16.98 -11.00
C TYR A 305 -17.18 -16.67 -10.81
N GLY A 306 -16.31 -17.68 -10.73
CA GLY A 306 -14.87 -17.48 -10.60
C GLY A 306 -14.23 -16.72 -11.77
N ASN A 307 -14.69 -17.00 -12.99
CA ASN A 307 -14.18 -16.33 -14.18
C ASN A 307 -14.78 -14.93 -14.35
N ARG A 308 -16.07 -14.74 -14.07
CA ARG A 308 -16.71 -13.41 -14.06
C ARG A 308 -16.13 -12.50 -12.98
N SER A 309 -15.85 -13.05 -11.79
CA SER A 309 -15.09 -12.37 -10.73
C SER A 309 -13.72 -11.89 -11.23
N PHE A 310 -13.04 -12.69 -12.04
CA PHE A 310 -11.76 -12.28 -12.61
C PHE A 310 -11.92 -11.15 -13.63
N ALA A 311 -12.97 -11.17 -14.45
CA ALA A 311 -13.29 -10.07 -15.35
C ALA A 311 -13.62 -8.79 -14.56
N TYR A 312 -14.39 -8.89 -13.48
CA TYR A 312 -14.66 -7.77 -12.58
C TYR A 312 -13.40 -7.22 -11.89
N LEU A 313 -12.40 -8.05 -11.58
CA LEU A 313 -11.10 -7.55 -11.08
C LEU A 313 -10.37 -6.73 -12.15
N LYS A 314 -10.47 -7.12 -13.43
CA LYS A 314 -9.86 -6.40 -14.55
C LYS A 314 -10.57 -5.09 -14.89
N THR A 315 -11.88 -5.01 -14.62
CA THR A 315 -12.68 -3.79 -14.77
C THR A 315 -12.86 -3.03 -13.45
N GLU A 316 -12.11 -3.39 -12.41
CA GLU A 316 -12.09 -2.73 -11.09
C GLU A 316 -13.43 -2.68 -10.36
N CYS A 317 -14.34 -3.56 -10.73
CA CYS A 317 -15.60 -3.80 -10.04
C CYS A 317 -15.36 -4.73 -8.85
N PHE A 318 -14.52 -4.30 -7.89
CA PHE A 318 -14.01 -5.14 -6.80
C PHE A 318 -15.11 -5.69 -5.89
N GLY A 319 -16.23 -4.97 -5.73
CA GLY A 319 -17.39 -5.43 -4.97
C GLY A 319 -18.10 -6.59 -5.65
N TYR A 320 -18.33 -6.50 -6.97
CA TYR A 320 -18.88 -7.61 -7.74
C TYR A 320 -17.91 -8.79 -7.82
N ALA A 321 -16.61 -8.51 -8.00
CA ALA A 321 -15.58 -9.54 -7.93
C ALA A 321 -15.60 -10.30 -6.60
N LEU A 322 -15.76 -9.58 -5.48
CA LEU A 322 -15.84 -10.15 -4.14
C LEU A 322 -17.09 -11.03 -3.97
N SER A 323 -18.24 -10.54 -4.45
CA SER A 323 -19.52 -11.26 -4.40
C SER A 323 -19.46 -12.57 -5.21
N ASP A 324 -19.02 -12.50 -6.47
CA ASP A 324 -18.90 -13.67 -7.34
C ASP A 324 -17.85 -14.66 -6.81
N ALA A 325 -16.70 -14.19 -6.32
CA ALA A 325 -15.69 -15.08 -5.74
C ALA A 325 -16.22 -15.79 -4.48
N SER A 326 -17.02 -15.10 -3.66
CA SER A 326 -17.67 -15.69 -2.49
C SER A 326 -18.70 -16.73 -2.91
N LYS A 327 -19.51 -16.45 -3.94
CA LYS A 327 -20.48 -17.40 -4.48
C LYS A 327 -19.80 -18.63 -5.09
N ALA A 328 -18.69 -18.46 -5.80
CA ALA A 328 -17.90 -19.57 -6.33
C ALA A 328 -17.41 -20.51 -5.22
N ILE A 329 -16.96 -19.96 -4.08
CA ILE A 329 -16.50 -20.74 -2.91
C ILE A 329 -17.69 -21.41 -2.19
N GLU A 330 -18.85 -20.77 -2.16
CA GLU A 330 -20.09 -21.34 -1.61
C GLU A 330 -20.53 -22.57 -2.40
N LEU A 331 -20.47 -22.50 -3.74
CA LEU A 331 -20.80 -23.60 -4.65
C LEU A 331 -19.75 -24.73 -4.60
N ASP A 332 -18.46 -24.38 -4.59
CA ASP A 332 -17.36 -25.34 -4.49
C ASP A 332 -16.25 -24.84 -3.57
N LYS A 333 -16.20 -25.40 -2.35
CA LYS A 333 -15.17 -25.08 -1.35
C LYS A 333 -13.77 -25.56 -1.74
N SER A 334 -13.64 -26.48 -2.70
CA SER A 334 -12.36 -26.95 -3.22
C SER A 334 -11.82 -26.08 -4.36
N TYR A 335 -12.61 -25.11 -4.84
CA TYR A 335 -12.24 -24.21 -5.93
C TYR A 335 -11.21 -23.16 -5.51
N ILE A 336 -9.93 -23.54 -5.55
CA ILE A 336 -8.79 -22.71 -5.10
C ILE A 336 -8.72 -21.35 -5.81
N LYS A 337 -9.10 -21.29 -7.09
CA LYS A 337 -9.13 -20.02 -7.83
C LYS A 337 -10.12 -19.03 -7.22
N GLY A 338 -11.24 -19.48 -6.66
CA GLY A 338 -12.20 -18.63 -5.95
C GLY A 338 -11.55 -17.87 -4.79
N TYR A 339 -10.76 -18.55 -3.96
CA TYR A 339 -10.01 -17.93 -2.87
C TYR A 339 -8.98 -16.91 -3.37
N TYR A 340 -8.25 -17.22 -4.45
CA TYR A 340 -7.34 -16.25 -5.05
C TYR A 340 -8.06 -15.00 -5.56
N ARG A 341 -9.22 -15.15 -6.23
CA ARG A 341 -9.99 -14.01 -6.73
C ARG A 341 -10.55 -13.18 -5.58
N ARG A 342 -11.07 -13.82 -4.53
CA ARG A 342 -11.59 -13.14 -3.34
C ARG A 342 -10.49 -12.38 -2.59
N ALA A 343 -9.32 -12.99 -2.43
CA ALA A 343 -8.16 -12.35 -1.84
C ALA A 343 -7.72 -11.12 -2.65
N ALA A 344 -7.65 -11.23 -3.98
CA ALA A 344 -7.31 -10.11 -4.85
C ALA A 344 -8.33 -8.96 -4.77
N ALA A 345 -9.62 -9.28 -4.69
CA ALA A 345 -10.67 -8.29 -4.46
C ALA A 345 -10.49 -7.60 -3.11
N HIS A 346 -10.29 -8.36 -2.03
CA HIS A 346 -10.01 -7.79 -0.70
C HIS A 346 -8.76 -6.92 -0.67
N MET A 347 -7.68 -7.32 -1.35
CA MET A 347 -6.46 -6.51 -1.47
C MET A 347 -6.75 -5.17 -2.15
N SER A 348 -7.50 -5.19 -3.24
CA SER A 348 -7.89 -3.99 -4.01
C SER A 348 -8.79 -3.05 -3.20
N LEU A 349 -9.60 -3.62 -2.30
CA LEU A 349 -10.44 -2.88 -1.35
C LEU A 349 -9.68 -2.39 -0.10
N GLY A 350 -8.37 -2.65 0.03
CA GLY A 350 -7.61 -2.36 1.25
C GLY A 350 -7.97 -3.23 2.46
N LYS A 351 -8.79 -4.29 2.27
CA LYS A 351 -9.22 -5.24 3.30
C LYS A 351 -8.16 -6.33 3.52
N PHE A 352 -6.93 -5.90 3.83
CA PHE A 352 -5.74 -6.77 3.88
C PHE A 352 -5.86 -7.94 4.86
N LYS A 353 -6.56 -7.77 5.99
CA LYS A 353 -6.78 -8.86 6.96
C LYS A 353 -7.65 -9.97 6.40
N GLU A 354 -8.68 -9.62 5.63
CA GLU A 354 -9.56 -10.61 5.00
C GLU A 354 -8.83 -11.29 3.82
N ALA A 355 -8.08 -10.53 3.02
CA ALA A 355 -7.22 -11.10 1.98
C ALA A 355 -6.20 -12.11 2.55
N LEU A 356 -5.61 -11.81 3.71
CA LEU A 356 -4.62 -12.67 4.35
C LEU A 356 -5.21 -14.04 4.71
N LYS A 357 -6.46 -14.10 5.18
CA LYS A 357 -7.15 -15.37 5.50
C LYS A 357 -7.27 -16.27 4.27
N ASP A 358 -7.64 -15.69 3.13
CA ASP A 358 -7.78 -16.43 1.88
C ASP A 358 -6.41 -16.90 1.36
N TYR A 359 -5.37 -16.05 1.37
CA TYR A 359 -4.03 -16.47 0.98
C TYR A 359 -3.44 -17.53 1.92
N GLU A 360 -3.70 -17.44 3.22
CA GLU A 360 -3.29 -18.44 4.19
C GLU A 360 -3.93 -19.80 3.90
N TYR A 361 -5.22 -19.83 3.58
CA TYR A 361 -5.90 -21.05 3.17
C TYR A 361 -5.28 -21.66 1.92
N VAL A 362 -5.06 -20.85 0.87
CA VAL A 362 -4.45 -21.31 -0.38
C VAL A 362 -3.04 -21.85 -0.15
N ALA A 363 -2.21 -21.15 0.63
CA ALA A 363 -0.84 -21.58 0.94
C ALA A 363 -0.80 -22.88 1.77
N LYS A 364 -1.81 -23.13 2.60
CA LYS A 364 -1.98 -24.40 3.34
C LYS A 364 -2.38 -25.55 2.42
N VAL A 365 -3.33 -25.33 1.51
CA VAL A 365 -3.82 -26.38 0.60
C VAL A 365 -2.80 -26.68 -0.51
N ARG A 366 -2.00 -25.70 -0.93
CA ARG A 366 -0.95 -25.84 -1.95
C ARG A 366 0.43 -25.44 -1.40
N PRO A 367 1.05 -26.26 -0.55
CA PRO A 367 2.31 -25.92 0.12
C PRO A 367 3.53 -25.85 -0.82
N ASN A 368 3.42 -26.35 -2.05
CA ASN A 368 4.51 -26.30 -3.05
C ASN A 368 4.32 -25.16 -4.07
N ASP A 369 3.20 -24.44 -4.02
CA ASP A 369 2.93 -23.33 -4.92
C ASP A 369 3.73 -22.09 -4.49
N LYS A 370 4.71 -21.71 -5.32
CA LYS A 370 5.59 -20.56 -5.06
C LYS A 370 4.81 -19.25 -5.07
N ASP A 371 3.80 -19.11 -5.94
CA ASP A 371 2.97 -17.90 -6.04
C ASP A 371 2.09 -17.74 -4.81
N ALA A 372 1.49 -18.83 -4.31
CA ALA A 372 0.72 -18.84 -3.07
C ALA A 372 1.53 -18.32 -1.88
N LYS A 373 2.76 -18.85 -1.71
CA LYS A 373 3.66 -18.44 -0.62
C LYS A 373 4.08 -16.99 -0.73
N LEU A 374 4.40 -16.53 -1.93
CA LEU A 374 4.78 -15.14 -2.18
C LEU A 374 3.63 -14.20 -1.80
N LYS A 375 2.42 -14.44 -2.32
CA LYS A 375 1.23 -13.61 -2.04
C LYS A 375 0.85 -13.59 -0.56
N TYR A 376 0.90 -14.73 0.13
CA TYR A 376 0.71 -14.80 1.58
C TYR A 376 1.75 -13.95 2.33
N THR A 377 3.03 -14.11 1.98
CA THR A 377 4.13 -13.40 2.66
C THR A 377 4.03 -11.88 2.48
N GLU A 378 3.74 -11.43 1.25
CA GLU A 378 3.56 -10.01 0.95
C GLU A 378 2.33 -9.42 1.64
N CYS A 379 1.18 -10.12 1.59
CA CYS A 379 -0.02 -9.69 2.31
C CYS A 379 0.22 -9.59 3.83
N ASN A 380 0.91 -10.58 4.41
CA ASN A 380 1.25 -10.58 5.84
C ASN A 380 2.17 -9.42 6.22
N LYS A 381 3.15 -9.06 5.37
CA LYS A 381 4.00 -7.88 5.59
C LYS A 381 3.16 -6.61 5.67
N ILE A 382 2.19 -6.43 4.77
CA ILE A 382 1.28 -5.26 4.80
C ILE A 382 0.45 -5.25 6.07
N VAL A 383 -0.21 -6.36 6.41
CA VAL A 383 -1.06 -6.43 7.61
C VAL A 383 -0.25 -6.10 8.87
N LYS A 384 0.98 -6.61 8.98
CA LYS A 384 1.88 -6.30 10.10
C LYS A 384 2.30 -4.84 10.11
N LYS A 385 2.62 -4.26 8.96
CA LYS A 385 2.99 -2.85 8.84
C LYS A 385 1.84 -1.94 9.26
N ILE A 386 0.61 -2.19 8.79
CA ILE A 386 -0.58 -1.43 9.17
C ILE A 386 -0.88 -1.60 10.65
N ALA A 387 -0.77 -2.82 11.19
CA ALA A 387 -0.96 -3.05 12.61
C ALA A 387 0.07 -2.30 13.46
N PHE A 388 1.33 -2.25 13.03
CA PHE A 388 2.40 -1.49 13.67
C PHE A 388 2.14 0.02 13.63
N GLU A 389 1.79 0.58 12.46
CA GLU A 389 1.42 1.98 12.30
C GLU A 389 0.22 2.36 13.18
N LYS A 390 -0.78 1.47 13.26
CA LYS A 390 -1.94 1.65 14.15
C LYS A 390 -1.56 1.59 15.63
N ALA A 391 -0.64 0.71 16.03
CA ALA A 391 -0.19 0.58 17.41
C ALA A 391 0.68 1.77 17.88
N ILE A 392 1.41 2.41 16.96
CA ILE A 392 2.18 3.64 17.24
C ILE A 392 1.28 4.89 17.30
N ARG A 393 0.03 4.79 16.85
CA ARG A 393 -0.91 5.91 16.87
C ARG A 393 -1.35 6.21 18.31
N VAL A 394 -0.57 7.00 19.03
CA VAL A 394 -0.92 7.58 20.34
C VAL A 394 -2.03 8.60 20.13
N GLU A 395 -3.13 8.45 20.88
CA GLU A 395 -4.35 9.27 20.73
C GLU A 395 -4.32 10.64 21.42
N ASP A 396 -3.25 11.01 22.13
CA ASP A 396 -3.19 12.30 22.83
C ASP A 396 -2.00 13.18 22.37
N ILE A 397 -2.37 14.35 21.83
CA ILE A 397 -1.55 15.53 21.47
C ILE A 397 -0.50 15.28 20.36
N ARG A 398 -0.96 15.24 19.09
CA ARG A 398 -0.06 15.25 17.92
C ARG A 398 0.47 16.67 17.65
N LYS A 399 1.79 16.85 17.69
CA LYS A 399 2.44 17.78 16.75
C LYS A 399 2.15 17.25 15.35
N THR A 400 1.55 18.07 14.49
CA THR A 400 1.30 17.71 13.10
C THR A 400 2.63 17.59 12.35
N ILE A 401 2.69 16.84 11.24
CA ILE A 401 3.92 16.77 10.42
C ILE A 401 4.33 18.18 9.98
N ALA A 402 3.35 19.04 9.70
CA ALA A 402 3.58 20.45 9.43
C ALA A 402 4.42 21.16 10.52
N ASP A 403 4.19 20.87 11.80
CA ASP A 403 4.90 21.48 12.93
C ASP A 403 6.36 20.99 13.06
N THR A 404 6.69 19.88 12.39
CA THR A 404 8.06 19.32 12.39
C THR A 404 8.93 19.89 11.28
N ILE A 405 8.35 20.61 10.32
CA ILE A 405 9.04 21.11 9.13
C ILE A 405 9.61 22.50 9.42
N ASN A 406 10.94 22.61 9.39
CA ASN A 406 11.64 23.89 9.50
C ASN A 406 12.10 24.34 8.10
N LEU A 407 11.38 25.30 7.51
CA LEU A 407 11.70 25.86 6.19
C LEU A 407 12.96 26.72 6.19
N ASP A 408 13.27 27.41 7.30
CA ASP A 408 14.42 28.30 7.41
C ASP A 408 15.74 27.53 7.41
N ALA A 409 15.71 26.31 7.95
CA ALA A 409 16.84 25.39 7.91
C ALA A 409 17.11 24.80 6.52
N MET A 410 16.19 24.93 5.56
CA MET A 410 16.38 24.41 4.20
C MET A 410 17.13 25.42 3.33
N THR A 411 18.33 25.04 2.90
CA THR A 411 19.11 25.75 1.88
C THR A 411 18.66 25.34 0.47
N ILE A 412 18.75 26.27 -0.47
CA ILE A 412 18.60 26.00 -1.91
C ILE A 412 20.02 25.93 -2.48
N GLU A 413 20.31 24.87 -3.23
CA GLU A 413 21.61 24.69 -3.86
C GLU A 413 21.81 25.71 -5.00
N ASN A 414 23.03 26.23 -5.18
CA ASN A 414 23.32 27.28 -6.19
C ASN A 414 23.09 26.81 -7.63
N GLU A 415 23.08 25.49 -7.85
CA GLU A 415 22.86 24.85 -9.13
C GLU A 415 21.36 24.76 -9.49
N TYR A 416 20.46 25.07 -8.55
CA TYR A 416 19.04 25.10 -8.81
C TYR A 416 18.68 26.28 -9.72
N THR A 417 18.13 25.97 -10.89
CA THR A 417 17.75 26.96 -11.92
C THR A 417 16.24 26.93 -12.21
N GLY A 418 15.47 26.28 -11.33
CA GLY A 418 14.03 26.18 -11.46
C GLY A 418 13.29 27.41 -10.90
N PRO A 419 11.95 27.37 -10.90
CA PRO A 419 11.11 28.47 -10.43
C PRO A 419 11.27 28.73 -8.94
N GLU A 420 11.29 30.01 -8.56
CA GLU A 420 11.44 30.46 -7.19
C GLU A 420 10.20 31.24 -6.72
N LEU A 421 9.80 31.04 -5.46
CA LEU A 421 8.72 31.82 -4.86
C LEU A 421 9.23 33.23 -4.51
N GLU A 422 8.64 34.26 -5.13
CA GLU A 422 8.88 35.65 -4.78
C GLU A 422 8.13 36.00 -3.47
N ASP A 423 8.84 36.54 -2.47
CA ASP A 423 8.32 36.81 -1.13
C ASP A 423 7.63 35.60 -0.47
N GLY A 424 8.03 34.38 -0.85
CA GLY A 424 7.44 33.13 -0.36
C GLY A 424 5.99 32.91 -0.78
N LYS A 425 5.52 33.59 -1.83
CA LYS A 425 4.17 33.48 -2.38
C LYS A 425 4.18 32.97 -3.81
N VAL A 426 3.09 32.29 -4.17
CA VAL A 426 2.85 31.88 -5.56
C VAL A 426 2.36 33.10 -6.35
N ASN A 427 3.00 33.36 -7.49
CA ASN A 427 2.58 34.36 -8.47
C ASN A 427 2.41 33.72 -9.86
N LEU A 428 1.87 34.47 -10.83
CA LEU A 428 1.60 33.93 -12.16
C LEU A 428 2.89 33.55 -12.92
N THR A 429 3.97 34.29 -12.73
CA THR A 429 5.28 34.00 -13.35
C THR A 429 5.80 32.65 -12.85
N PHE A 430 5.83 32.45 -11.54
CA PHE A 430 6.18 31.18 -10.90
C PHE A 430 5.33 30.03 -11.45
N MET A 431 4.01 30.21 -11.60
CA MET A 431 3.14 29.15 -12.14
C MET A 431 3.48 28.78 -13.59
N LYS A 432 3.77 29.77 -14.44
CA LYS A 432 4.19 29.51 -15.83
C LYS A 432 5.52 28.78 -15.89
N ASP A 433 6.48 29.21 -15.09
CA ASP A 433 7.81 28.60 -15.02
C ASP A 433 7.75 27.19 -14.42
N LEU A 434 6.86 26.96 -13.44
CA LEU A 434 6.59 25.64 -12.87
C LEU A 434 6.01 24.67 -13.90
N MET A 435 4.99 25.09 -14.64
CA MET A 435 4.42 24.27 -15.70
C MET A 435 5.46 23.94 -16.79
N GLU A 436 6.30 24.90 -17.16
CA GLU A 436 7.37 24.69 -18.14
C GLU A 436 8.47 23.75 -17.62
N LEU A 437 8.86 23.89 -16.34
CA LEU A 437 9.77 22.97 -15.66
C LEU A 437 9.23 21.54 -15.74
N TYR A 438 7.96 21.34 -15.41
CA TYR A 438 7.32 20.03 -15.40
C TYR A 438 7.12 19.45 -16.81
N LYS A 439 6.80 20.27 -17.82
CA LYS A 439 6.80 19.85 -19.24
C LYS A 439 8.17 19.30 -19.67
N LYS A 440 9.26 19.82 -19.08
CA LYS A 440 10.64 19.36 -19.31
C LYS A 440 11.09 18.25 -18.35
N GLN A 441 10.18 17.65 -17.57
CA GLN A 441 10.47 16.62 -16.56
C GLN A 441 11.44 17.09 -15.46
N GLY A 442 11.53 18.41 -15.25
CA GLY A 442 12.26 19.00 -14.13
C GLY A 442 11.49 18.84 -12.81
N LYS A 443 12.16 19.15 -11.69
CA LYS A 443 11.60 18.96 -10.35
C LYS A 443 11.62 20.26 -9.55
N LEU A 444 10.49 20.64 -8.97
CA LEU A 444 10.41 21.79 -8.05
C LEU A 444 11.26 21.52 -6.81
N HIS A 445 12.06 22.50 -6.38
CA HIS A 445 12.90 22.35 -5.21
C HIS A 445 12.08 22.06 -3.94
N ARG A 446 12.60 21.19 -3.06
CA ARG A 446 11.87 20.69 -1.88
C ARG A 446 11.40 21.81 -0.93
N LYS A 447 12.16 22.90 -0.81
CA LYS A 447 11.82 24.05 0.05
C LYS A 447 10.51 24.69 -0.41
N TYR A 448 10.37 24.94 -1.71
CA TYR A 448 9.16 25.52 -2.29
C TYR A 448 8.00 24.54 -2.27
N ALA A 449 8.26 23.26 -2.53
CA ALA A 449 7.25 22.20 -2.40
C ALA A 449 6.66 22.14 -0.97
N TYR A 450 7.49 22.12 0.07
CA TYR A 450 7.02 22.17 1.45
C TYR A 450 6.27 23.48 1.76
N LYS A 451 6.77 24.63 1.30
CA LYS A 451 6.08 25.93 1.49
C LYS A 451 4.66 25.91 0.92
N ILE A 452 4.50 25.44 -0.32
CA ILE A 452 3.18 25.31 -0.97
C ILE A 452 2.26 24.40 -0.14
N LEU A 453 2.76 23.27 0.36
CA LEU A 453 1.96 22.35 1.18
C LEU A 453 1.54 22.92 2.53
N LEU A 454 2.41 23.69 3.19
CA LEU A 454 2.07 24.34 4.46
C LEU A 454 1.04 25.47 4.25
N ASP A 455 1.20 26.26 3.20
CA ASP A 455 0.27 27.34 2.86
C ASP A 455 -1.11 26.78 2.49
N ILE A 456 -1.15 25.77 1.61
CA ILE A 456 -2.41 25.19 1.16
C ILE A 456 -3.13 24.44 2.29
N LYS A 457 -2.39 23.79 3.20
CA LYS A 457 -2.96 23.21 4.42
C LYS A 457 -3.69 24.27 5.23
N SER A 458 -3.00 25.39 5.50
CA SER A 458 -3.54 26.50 6.28
C SER A 458 -4.80 27.06 5.62
N PHE A 459 -4.80 27.19 4.30
CA PHE A 459 -5.96 27.61 3.53
C PHE A 459 -7.13 26.64 3.64
N PHE A 460 -6.92 25.34 3.43
CA PHE A 460 -8.00 24.35 3.46
C PHE A 460 -8.60 24.13 4.86
N VAL A 461 -7.83 24.35 5.93
CA VAL A 461 -8.32 24.29 7.32
C VAL A 461 -9.48 25.28 7.53
N GLU A 462 -9.40 26.47 6.93
CA GLU A 462 -10.41 27.51 7.07
C GLU A 462 -11.67 27.26 6.21
N GLN A 463 -11.60 26.36 5.23
CA GLN A 463 -12.73 26.08 4.36
C GLN A 463 -13.79 25.18 5.01
N PRO A 464 -15.08 25.36 4.68
CA PRO A 464 -16.12 24.41 5.07
C PRO A 464 -16.01 23.10 4.26
N SER A 465 -16.69 22.05 4.73
CA SER A 465 -16.73 20.76 4.02
C SER A 465 -17.56 20.82 2.74
N LEU A 466 -18.50 21.77 2.67
CA LEU A 466 -19.21 22.16 1.45
C LEU A 466 -18.97 23.64 1.20
N VAL A 467 -18.44 23.97 0.03
CA VAL A 467 -18.12 25.35 -0.37
C VAL A 467 -19.22 25.88 -1.30
N ASP A 468 -19.86 26.98 -0.91
CA ASP A 468 -20.85 27.67 -1.73
C ASP A 468 -20.16 28.67 -2.68
N ILE A 469 -20.42 28.55 -3.98
CA ILE A 469 -19.81 29.38 -5.03
C ILE A 469 -20.88 30.20 -5.73
N LYS A 470 -20.68 31.52 -5.78
CA LYS A 470 -21.52 32.46 -6.52
C LYS A 470 -20.89 32.79 -7.86
N ILE A 471 -21.64 32.60 -8.94
CA ILE A 471 -21.23 32.84 -10.32
C ILE A 471 -22.16 33.92 -10.88
N GLY A 472 -21.59 35.05 -11.32
CA GLY A 472 -22.35 36.13 -11.95
C GLY A 472 -23.00 35.67 -13.27
N ASP A 473 -24.13 36.29 -13.64
CA ASP A 473 -25.00 35.84 -14.72
C ASP A 473 -24.26 35.56 -16.04
N ASP A 474 -23.37 36.47 -16.45
CA ASP A 474 -22.60 36.35 -17.69
C ASP A 474 -21.22 35.69 -17.51
N ASN A 475 -20.84 35.35 -16.28
CA ASN A 475 -19.53 34.76 -15.99
C ASN A 475 -19.52 33.27 -16.35
N LYS A 476 -18.42 32.86 -16.99
CA LYS A 476 -18.11 31.46 -17.26
C LYS A 476 -17.58 30.78 -16.00
N PHE A 477 -17.93 29.51 -15.80
CA PHE A 477 -17.34 28.65 -14.78
C PHE A 477 -17.03 27.27 -15.36
N THR A 478 -15.83 26.74 -15.13
CA THR A 478 -15.40 25.44 -15.67
C THR A 478 -15.36 24.39 -14.58
N VAL A 479 -15.91 23.19 -14.85
CA VAL A 479 -15.79 22.01 -13.99
C VAL A 479 -15.04 20.91 -14.74
N CYS A 480 -13.94 20.43 -14.16
CA CYS A 480 -13.17 19.28 -14.62
C CYS A 480 -13.41 18.10 -13.68
N GLY A 481 -13.39 16.88 -14.23
CA GLY A 481 -13.39 15.65 -13.46
C GLY A 481 -11.98 15.17 -13.13
N ASP A 482 -11.83 13.85 -13.04
CA ASP A 482 -10.61 13.15 -12.68
C ASP A 482 -9.48 13.46 -13.68
N ILE A 483 -8.25 13.59 -13.18
CA ILE A 483 -7.04 13.83 -13.99
C ILE A 483 -6.01 12.71 -13.80
N HIS A 484 -5.98 12.05 -12.63
CA HIS A 484 -5.16 10.87 -12.35
C HIS A 484 -3.69 10.98 -12.81
N GLY A 485 -3.03 12.08 -12.45
CA GLY A 485 -1.61 12.27 -12.77
C GLY A 485 -1.28 12.36 -14.27
N GLN A 486 -2.25 12.67 -15.13
CA GLN A 486 -2.02 12.96 -16.55
C GLN A 486 -1.68 14.45 -16.77
N PHE A 487 -0.46 14.83 -16.36
CA PHE A 487 -0.01 16.23 -16.37
C PHE A 487 -0.07 16.90 -17.75
N TYR A 488 0.27 16.17 -18.81
CA TYR A 488 0.29 16.73 -20.17
C TYR A 488 -1.12 17.02 -20.68
N ASP A 489 -2.09 16.19 -20.31
CA ASP A 489 -3.51 16.45 -20.61
C ASP A 489 -4.07 17.59 -19.75
N LEU A 490 -3.62 17.74 -18.51
CA LEU A 490 -3.94 18.93 -17.70
C LEU A 490 -3.46 20.23 -18.38
N MET A 491 -2.27 20.21 -18.98
CA MET A 491 -1.77 21.35 -19.78
C MET A 491 -2.63 21.58 -21.02
N ASN A 492 -3.05 20.51 -21.71
CA ASN A 492 -3.96 20.60 -22.84
C ASN A 492 -5.31 21.25 -22.47
N ILE A 493 -5.88 20.92 -21.30
CA ILE A 493 -7.10 21.60 -20.78
C ILE A 493 -6.87 23.11 -20.70
N PHE A 494 -5.74 23.54 -20.14
CA PHE A 494 -5.41 24.96 -20.01
C PHE A 494 -5.12 25.65 -21.35
N GLU A 495 -4.58 24.92 -22.33
CA GLU A 495 -4.37 25.43 -23.69
C GLU A 495 -5.72 25.59 -24.43
N LEU A 496 -6.63 24.62 -24.30
CA LEU A 496 -7.94 24.63 -24.94
C LEU A 496 -8.93 25.62 -24.30
N ASN A 497 -8.92 25.73 -22.98
CA ASN A 497 -9.95 26.44 -22.22
C ASN A 497 -9.42 27.70 -21.50
N GLY A 498 -8.13 28.01 -21.68
CA GLY A 498 -7.43 29.13 -21.07
C GLY A 498 -6.95 28.83 -19.65
N LEU A 499 -5.88 29.51 -19.22
CA LEU A 499 -5.36 29.37 -17.87
C LEU A 499 -6.38 29.81 -16.80
N PRO A 500 -6.30 29.26 -15.58
CA PRO A 500 -7.04 29.77 -14.44
C PRO A 500 -6.76 31.24 -14.19
N SER A 501 -7.82 32.00 -13.90
CA SER A 501 -7.76 33.43 -13.55
C SER A 501 -9.09 33.87 -12.94
N PRO A 502 -9.20 35.09 -12.39
CA PRO A 502 -10.47 35.60 -11.87
C PRO A 502 -11.60 35.64 -12.90
N THR A 503 -11.27 35.76 -14.20
CA THR A 503 -12.25 35.76 -15.30
C THR A 503 -12.46 34.38 -15.93
N ASN A 504 -11.67 33.37 -15.53
CA ASN A 504 -11.78 31.99 -16.02
C ASN A 504 -11.62 31.01 -14.84
N PRO A 505 -12.63 30.92 -13.96
CA PRO A 505 -12.57 30.06 -12.79
C PRO A 505 -12.74 28.57 -13.13
N TYR A 506 -12.13 27.72 -12.30
CA TYR A 506 -12.13 26.27 -12.42
C TYR A 506 -12.50 25.58 -11.12
N LEU A 507 -13.20 24.46 -11.22
CA LEU A 507 -13.35 23.45 -10.18
C LEU A 507 -12.81 22.11 -10.69
N PHE A 508 -11.80 21.56 -10.03
CA PHE A 508 -11.34 20.19 -10.26
C PHE A 508 -11.97 19.24 -9.23
N ASN A 509 -12.74 18.27 -9.71
CA ASN A 509 -13.65 17.47 -8.87
C ASN A 509 -13.04 16.13 -8.41
N GLY A 510 -11.92 16.20 -7.68
CA GLY A 510 -11.23 15.05 -7.09
C GLY A 510 -10.39 14.24 -8.07
N ASP A 511 -9.66 13.27 -7.53
CA ASP A 511 -8.85 12.29 -8.26
C ASP A 511 -7.80 12.95 -9.17
N PHE A 512 -6.97 13.76 -8.53
CA PHE A 512 -5.87 14.48 -9.18
C PHE A 512 -4.65 13.59 -9.41
N VAL A 513 -4.50 12.57 -8.57
CA VAL A 513 -3.31 11.73 -8.43
C VAL A 513 -3.63 10.25 -8.60
N ASP A 514 -2.59 9.43 -8.44
CA ASP A 514 -2.59 7.98 -8.67
C ASP A 514 -2.78 7.61 -10.14
N ARG A 515 -2.42 6.36 -10.47
CA ARG A 515 -2.50 5.76 -11.81
C ARG A 515 -1.52 6.37 -12.79
N GLY A 516 -1.70 7.62 -13.19
CA GLY A 516 -0.72 8.33 -14.02
C GLY A 516 0.56 8.62 -13.24
N SER A 517 1.68 8.61 -13.96
CA SER A 517 3.03 8.71 -13.38
C SER A 517 3.56 10.16 -13.28
N PHE A 518 2.68 11.15 -13.44
CA PHE A 518 2.96 12.57 -13.28
C PHE A 518 2.02 13.23 -12.24
N SER A 519 1.67 12.48 -11.20
CA SER A 519 0.74 12.92 -10.15
C SER A 519 1.30 14.08 -9.33
N VAL A 520 2.61 14.09 -9.09
CA VAL A 520 3.30 15.17 -8.36
C VAL A 520 3.20 16.49 -9.12
N GLU A 521 3.40 16.46 -10.43
CA GLU A 521 3.33 17.63 -11.30
C GLU A 521 1.89 18.18 -11.37
N CYS A 522 0.90 17.30 -11.49
CA CYS A 522 -0.51 17.68 -11.42
C CYS A 522 -0.83 18.38 -10.10
N ILE A 523 -0.58 17.74 -8.96
CA ILE A 523 -1.05 18.28 -7.68
C ILE A 523 -0.37 19.59 -7.29
N PHE A 524 0.94 19.75 -7.55
CA PHE A 524 1.62 21.01 -7.28
C PHE A 524 1.13 22.13 -8.21
N THR A 525 0.78 21.81 -9.45
CA THR A 525 0.16 22.79 -10.36
C THR A 525 -1.21 23.23 -9.87
N LEU A 526 -2.06 22.29 -9.44
CA LEU A 526 -3.39 22.60 -8.91
C LEU A 526 -3.31 23.40 -7.58
N PHE A 527 -2.47 23.00 -6.64
CA PHE A 527 -2.24 23.75 -5.40
C PHE A 527 -1.66 25.14 -5.65
N GLY A 528 -0.75 25.27 -6.61
CA GLY A 528 -0.21 26.56 -7.02
C GLY A 528 -1.32 27.51 -7.53
N PHE A 529 -2.18 27.04 -8.44
CA PHE A 529 -3.33 27.85 -8.89
C PHE A 529 -4.34 28.12 -7.78
N LYS A 530 -4.53 27.19 -6.84
CA LYS A 530 -5.40 27.41 -5.68
C LYS A 530 -4.88 28.52 -4.77
N LEU A 531 -3.57 28.57 -4.52
CA LEU A 531 -2.95 29.65 -3.74
C LEU A 531 -2.93 30.98 -4.51
N LEU A 532 -2.79 30.94 -5.84
CA LEU A 532 -2.78 32.14 -6.68
C LEU A 532 -4.17 32.76 -6.82
N TYR A 533 -5.22 31.94 -6.98
CA TYR A 533 -6.60 32.37 -7.21
C TYR A 533 -7.57 31.68 -6.24
N PRO A 534 -7.49 31.95 -4.92
CA PRO A 534 -8.22 31.21 -3.90
C PRO A 534 -9.74 31.24 -4.06
N ASP A 535 -10.30 32.33 -4.60
CA ASP A 535 -11.74 32.50 -4.80
C ASP A 535 -12.22 32.14 -6.22
N HIS A 536 -11.33 31.66 -7.08
CA HIS A 536 -11.64 31.37 -8.50
C HIS A 536 -11.08 30.01 -8.96
N PHE A 537 -10.29 29.34 -8.14
CA PHE A 537 -9.82 27.99 -8.36
C PHE A 537 -10.28 27.11 -7.20
N PHE A 538 -10.97 26.02 -7.50
CA PHE A 538 -11.65 25.18 -6.51
C PHE A 538 -11.26 23.72 -6.72
N MET A 539 -11.24 22.96 -5.61
CA MET A 539 -10.79 21.58 -5.59
C MET A 539 -11.67 20.78 -4.64
N SER A 540 -12.33 19.74 -5.13
CA SER A 540 -13.03 18.75 -4.30
C SER A 540 -12.11 17.59 -3.99
N ARG A 541 -12.29 16.93 -2.85
CA ARG A 541 -11.63 15.66 -2.54
C ARG A 541 -12.25 14.54 -3.40
N GLY A 542 -11.41 13.69 -3.99
CA GLY A 542 -11.80 12.40 -4.57
C GLY A 542 -11.43 11.22 -3.68
N ASN A 543 -11.76 10.00 -4.10
CA ASN A 543 -11.39 8.82 -3.32
C ASN A 543 -9.88 8.54 -3.39
N HIS A 544 -9.20 8.97 -4.45
CA HIS A 544 -7.75 8.87 -4.58
C HIS A 544 -6.97 9.88 -3.75
N GLU A 545 -7.59 10.92 -3.18
CA GLU A 545 -6.97 11.75 -2.14
C GLU A 545 -7.10 11.10 -0.74
N SER A 546 -6.72 9.82 -0.65
CA SER A 546 -6.72 8.99 0.55
C SER A 546 -5.46 8.13 0.68
N ALA A 547 -5.03 7.88 1.91
CA ALA A 547 -3.78 7.19 2.21
C ALA A 547 -3.75 5.76 1.63
N THR A 548 -4.86 5.04 1.73
CA THR A 548 -4.95 3.66 1.23
C THR A 548 -4.82 3.62 -0.29
N MET A 549 -5.49 4.53 -1.01
CA MET A 549 -5.40 4.58 -2.47
C MET A 549 -3.98 4.97 -2.91
N ASN A 550 -3.41 6.03 -2.30
CA ASN A 550 -2.07 6.51 -2.66
C ASN A 550 -0.96 5.48 -2.44
N GLN A 551 -1.09 4.64 -1.41
CA GLN A 551 -0.13 3.56 -1.15
C GLN A 551 -0.17 2.45 -2.21
N ILE A 552 -1.34 2.20 -2.80
CA ILE A 552 -1.55 1.11 -3.75
C ILE A 552 -1.29 1.60 -5.18
N TYR A 553 -1.81 2.76 -5.55
CA TYR A 553 -1.98 3.17 -6.94
C TYR A 553 -0.94 4.15 -7.49
N GLY A 554 0.07 4.53 -6.70
CA GLY A 554 1.31 5.12 -7.21
C GLY A 554 1.75 6.41 -6.54
N PHE A 555 0.83 7.26 -6.07
CA PHE A 555 1.18 8.60 -5.62
C PHE A 555 2.16 8.59 -4.43
N HIS A 556 1.94 7.71 -3.45
CA HIS A 556 2.85 7.59 -2.31
C HIS A 556 4.27 7.15 -2.73
N GLY A 557 4.36 6.25 -3.71
CA GLY A 557 5.63 5.82 -4.28
C GLY A 557 6.30 6.93 -5.09
N GLU A 558 5.52 7.67 -5.87
CA GLU A 558 5.99 8.78 -6.70
C GLU A 558 6.55 9.92 -5.84
N VAL A 559 5.83 10.34 -4.80
CA VAL A 559 6.30 11.37 -3.86
C VAL A 559 7.58 10.92 -3.15
N LYS A 560 7.69 9.64 -2.77
CA LYS A 560 8.92 9.11 -2.16
C LYS A 560 10.10 9.08 -3.13
N ALA A 561 9.85 8.76 -4.40
CA ALA A 561 10.89 8.73 -5.42
C ALA A 561 11.37 10.14 -5.78
N LYS A 562 10.45 11.11 -5.89
CA LYS A 562 10.77 12.49 -6.27
C LYS A 562 11.24 13.34 -5.07
N TYR A 563 10.70 13.08 -3.87
CA TYR A 563 10.96 13.83 -2.64
C TYR A 563 11.34 12.91 -1.47
N THR A 564 10.46 12.77 -0.47
CA THR A 564 10.73 12.06 0.79
C THR A 564 9.46 11.40 1.33
N ALA A 565 9.62 10.45 2.26
CA ALA A 565 8.47 9.86 2.96
C ALA A 565 7.69 10.89 3.81
N GLN A 566 8.39 11.84 4.44
CA GLN A 566 7.78 12.91 5.23
C GLN A 566 6.88 13.80 4.36
N MET A 567 7.26 14.08 3.12
CA MET A 567 6.43 14.81 2.16
C MET A 567 5.14 14.06 1.85
N ALA A 568 5.21 12.73 1.67
CA ALA A 568 4.03 11.90 1.40
C ALA A 568 3.04 11.87 2.58
N GLU A 569 3.56 11.87 3.81
CA GLU A 569 2.75 12.01 5.03
C GLU A 569 2.10 13.39 5.11
N LEU A 570 2.83 14.46 4.77
CA LEU A 570 2.25 15.82 4.73
C LEU A 570 1.14 15.95 3.68
N PHE A 571 1.30 15.38 2.49
CA PHE A 571 0.22 15.31 1.50
C PHE A 571 -1.03 14.65 2.06
N THR A 572 -0.88 13.55 2.80
CA THR A 572 -2.00 12.86 3.45
C THR A 572 -2.70 13.77 4.47
N GLU A 573 -1.96 14.57 5.23
CA GLU A 573 -2.55 15.58 6.12
C GLU A 573 -3.30 16.67 5.35
N VAL A 574 -2.72 17.19 4.26
CA VAL A 574 -3.35 18.22 3.41
C VAL A 574 -4.65 17.71 2.79
N TYR A 575 -4.64 16.50 2.23
CA TYR A 575 -5.80 15.89 1.59
C TYR A 575 -6.98 15.67 2.54
N ASN A 576 -6.73 15.49 3.84
CA ASN A 576 -7.80 15.42 4.83
C ASN A 576 -8.59 16.73 4.94
N TRP A 577 -8.01 17.86 4.57
CA TRP A 577 -8.67 19.17 4.65
C TRP A 577 -9.37 19.59 3.36
N LEU A 578 -9.20 18.87 2.25
CA LEU A 578 -9.90 19.18 1.00
C LEU A 578 -11.43 19.17 1.20
N PRO A 579 -12.17 20.17 0.69
CA PRO A 579 -13.64 20.17 0.71
C PRO A 579 -14.22 18.92 0.03
N LEU A 580 -15.36 18.44 0.51
CA LEU A 580 -15.99 17.23 -0.01
C LEU A 580 -16.96 17.52 -1.17
N ALA A 581 -17.52 18.72 -1.23
CA ALA A 581 -18.48 19.12 -2.25
C ALA A 581 -18.50 20.64 -2.47
N HIS A 582 -19.05 21.06 -3.60
CA HIS A 582 -19.26 22.47 -3.96
C HIS A 582 -20.70 22.69 -4.40
N CYS A 583 -21.32 23.78 -3.98
CA CYS A 583 -22.67 24.17 -4.40
C CYS A 583 -22.62 25.45 -5.23
N LEU A 584 -22.95 25.35 -6.51
CA LEU A 584 -22.88 26.47 -7.45
C LEU A 584 -24.24 27.17 -7.53
N ASN A 585 -24.28 28.48 -7.22
CA ASN A 585 -25.49 29.33 -7.24
C ASN A 585 -26.69 28.73 -6.48
N ASN A 586 -26.47 27.88 -5.47
CA ASN A 586 -27.51 27.12 -4.76
C ASN A 586 -28.41 26.28 -5.71
N ARG A 587 -27.91 25.90 -6.88
CA ARG A 587 -28.65 25.19 -7.93
C ARG A 587 -27.98 23.89 -8.35
N VAL A 588 -26.65 23.85 -8.39
CA VAL A 588 -25.91 22.67 -8.87
C VAL A 588 -24.96 22.19 -7.78
N LEU A 589 -25.11 20.93 -7.36
CA LEU A 589 -24.19 20.30 -6.41
C LEU A 589 -23.12 19.50 -7.16
N VAL A 590 -21.87 19.68 -6.77
CA VAL A 590 -20.71 19.00 -7.36
C VAL A 590 -20.00 18.19 -6.28
N MET A 591 -19.86 16.88 -6.48
CA MET A 591 -19.08 15.98 -5.62
C MET A 591 -18.36 14.95 -6.49
N HIS A 592 -17.29 14.32 -6.00
CA HIS A 592 -16.54 13.36 -6.80
C HIS A 592 -17.34 12.09 -7.11
N GLY A 593 -17.77 11.37 -6.07
CA GLY A 593 -18.52 10.11 -6.13
C GLY A 593 -20.00 10.33 -6.44
N GLY A 594 -20.85 10.42 -5.42
CA GLY A 594 -22.27 10.57 -5.68
C GLY A 594 -23.15 10.73 -4.44
N LEU A 595 -24.39 10.25 -4.55
CA LEU A 595 -25.41 10.39 -3.52
C LEU A 595 -25.38 9.25 -2.49
N PHE A 596 -26.32 9.34 -1.55
CA PHE A 596 -26.27 8.67 -0.27
C PHE A 596 -27.13 7.42 -0.21
N SER A 597 -26.78 6.50 0.69
CA SER A 597 -27.59 5.34 1.04
C SER A 597 -28.86 5.73 1.83
N GLN A 598 -28.86 6.90 2.47
CA GLN A 598 -29.98 7.46 3.22
C GLN A 598 -30.75 8.52 2.40
N ASP A 599 -32.07 8.62 2.61
CA ASP A 599 -32.95 9.53 1.84
C ASP A 599 -33.04 10.96 2.39
N ASP A 600 -32.73 11.14 3.67
CA ASP A 600 -32.93 12.38 4.44
C ASP A 600 -31.68 13.29 4.50
N VAL A 601 -30.64 12.96 3.73
CA VAL A 601 -29.40 13.76 3.71
C VAL A 601 -29.65 15.14 3.09
N THR A 602 -29.26 16.17 3.83
CA THR A 602 -29.38 17.57 3.42
C THR A 602 -28.01 18.21 3.12
N ILE A 603 -28.00 19.32 2.39
CA ILE A 603 -26.80 20.15 2.16
C ILE A 603 -26.15 20.56 3.49
N ASP A 604 -26.95 20.88 4.51
CA ASP A 604 -26.43 21.27 5.83
C ASP A 604 -25.72 20.10 6.53
N MET A 605 -26.22 18.86 6.36
CA MET A 605 -25.51 17.67 6.84
C MET A 605 -24.16 17.53 6.16
N ILE A 606 -24.05 17.76 4.85
CA ILE A 606 -22.78 17.73 4.12
C ILE A 606 -21.82 18.80 4.65
N ARG A 607 -22.33 20.03 4.89
CA ARG A 607 -21.53 21.14 5.44
C ARG A 607 -20.98 20.83 6.84
N SER A 608 -21.71 20.04 7.63
CA SER A 608 -21.35 19.66 9.01
C SER A 608 -20.40 18.46 9.14
N ILE A 609 -20.04 17.80 8.04
CA ILE A 609 -19.14 16.63 8.08
C ILE A 609 -17.76 17.04 8.61
N ASP A 610 -17.30 16.39 9.68
CA ASP A 610 -15.90 16.43 10.09
C ASP A 610 -15.05 15.61 9.11
N ARG A 611 -14.38 16.34 8.22
CA ARG A 611 -13.64 15.79 7.07
C ARG A 611 -12.16 15.56 7.33
N ASN A 612 -11.58 16.11 8.40
CA ASN A 612 -10.13 16.04 8.68
C ASN A 612 -9.71 14.65 9.20
N ARG A 613 -9.92 13.65 8.36
CA ARG A 613 -9.65 12.25 8.60
C ARG A 613 -9.60 11.49 7.28
N GLN A 614 -9.16 10.24 7.35
CA GLN A 614 -9.35 9.31 6.25
C GLN A 614 -10.85 8.99 6.10
N PRO A 615 -11.35 8.78 4.86
CA PRO A 615 -12.73 8.40 4.65
C PRO A 615 -13.09 7.15 5.47
N PRO A 616 -14.22 7.15 6.19
CA PRO A 616 -14.71 5.97 6.89
C PRO A 616 -15.14 4.88 5.88
N GLU A 617 -15.37 3.65 6.36
CA GLU A 617 -15.88 2.56 5.51
C GLU A 617 -17.33 2.80 5.05
N GLU A 618 -18.12 3.56 5.82
CA GLU A 618 -19.53 3.84 5.56
C GLU A 618 -19.92 5.29 5.93
N GLY A 619 -21.12 5.70 5.49
CA GLY A 619 -21.72 6.99 5.81
C GLY A 619 -21.44 8.10 4.80
N PRO A 620 -21.93 9.33 5.06
CA PRO A 620 -22.00 10.38 4.04
C PRO A 620 -20.67 10.79 3.42
N MET A 621 -19.59 10.85 4.21
CA MET A 621 -18.25 11.16 3.70
C MET A 621 -17.73 10.09 2.75
N CYS A 622 -18.01 8.81 3.03
CA CYS A 622 -17.63 7.70 2.15
C CYS A 622 -18.42 7.78 0.83
N GLU A 623 -19.73 7.95 0.92
CA GLU A 623 -20.64 7.93 -0.23
C GLU A 623 -20.43 9.10 -1.19
N LEU A 624 -20.10 10.30 -0.67
CA LEU A 624 -19.69 11.45 -1.48
C LEU A 624 -18.46 11.19 -2.36
N LEU A 625 -17.60 10.25 -1.96
CA LEU A 625 -16.36 9.92 -2.66
C LEU A 625 -16.46 8.63 -3.49
N TRP A 626 -17.41 7.73 -3.19
CA TRP A 626 -17.41 6.35 -3.74
C TRP A 626 -18.70 5.90 -4.43
N SER A 627 -19.83 6.58 -4.22
CA SER A 627 -21.11 6.13 -4.79
C SER A 627 -21.19 6.37 -6.30
N ASP A 628 -21.89 5.49 -7.01
CA ASP A 628 -22.11 5.57 -8.47
C ASP A 628 -23.61 5.64 -8.81
N PRO A 629 -24.03 6.34 -9.88
CA PRO A 629 -25.39 6.24 -10.40
C PRO A 629 -25.68 4.84 -10.97
N GLN A 630 -26.94 4.43 -10.95
CA GLN A 630 -27.45 3.25 -11.65
C GLN A 630 -28.72 3.59 -12.44
N PRO A 631 -28.97 2.95 -13.61
CA PRO A 631 -30.12 3.29 -14.43
C PRO A 631 -31.47 2.93 -13.79
N GLN A 632 -31.51 1.87 -12.97
CA GLN A 632 -32.73 1.40 -12.31
C GLN A 632 -33.01 2.16 -11.01
N ASN A 633 -34.30 2.33 -10.69
CA ASN A 633 -34.73 2.95 -9.43
C ASN A 633 -34.24 2.18 -8.19
N GLY A 634 -34.18 2.88 -7.07
CA GLY A 634 -33.77 2.36 -5.78
C GLY A 634 -32.27 2.46 -5.55
N ARG A 635 -31.75 1.56 -4.73
CA ARG A 635 -30.32 1.47 -4.38
C ARG A 635 -29.84 0.05 -4.54
N ALA A 636 -28.56 -0.12 -4.85
CA ALA A 636 -27.89 -1.41 -4.85
C ALA A 636 -26.52 -1.32 -4.16
N PRO A 637 -25.95 -2.45 -3.70
CA PRO A 637 -24.57 -2.50 -3.27
C PRO A 637 -23.63 -2.00 -4.37
N SER A 638 -22.66 -1.16 -4.00
CA SER A 638 -21.70 -0.63 -4.97
C SER A 638 -20.91 -1.75 -5.66
N LYS A 639 -20.78 -1.65 -6.99
CA LYS A 639 -19.87 -2.50 -7.77
C LYS A 639 -18.42 -2.41 -7.30
N ARG A 640 -18.07 -1.33 -6.59
CA ARG A 640 -16.73 -1.08 -6.03
C ARG A 640 -16.55 -1.66 -4.65
N GLY A 641 -17.58 -2.20 -4.00
CA GLY A 641 -17.51 -2.76 -2.64
C GLY A 641 -17.44 -1.72 -1.51
N THR A 642 -17.54 -0.43 -1.85
CA THR A 642 -17.56 0.73 -0.97
C THR A 642 -18.54 1.76 -1.55
N GLY A 643 -19.31 2.45 -0.70
CA GLY A 643 -20.41 3.32 -1.13
C GLY A 643 -21.65 2.56 -1.58
N CYS A 644 -22.53 3.21 -2.34
CA CYS A 644 -23.73 2.58 -2.90
C CYS A 644 -23.95 2.93 -4.37
N GLN A 645 -24.80 2.17 -5.04
CA GLN A 645 -25.40 2.58 -6.30
C GLN A 645 -26.76 3.23 -6.02
N PHE A 646 -27.06 4.35 -6.70
CA PHE A 646 -28.30 5.11 -6.51
C PHE A 646 -29.04 5.36 -7.83
N GLY A 647 -30.35 5.16 -7.84
CA GLY A 647 -31.20 5.30 -9.01
C GLY A 647 -31.71 6.73 -9.28
N PRO A 648 -32.45 6.92 -10.38
CA PRO A 648 -33.04 8.21 -10.76
C PRO A 648 -34.01 8.77 -9.70
N ASP A 649 -34.77 7.91 -9.03
CA ASP A 649 -35.69 8.28 -7.96
C ASP A 649 -34.97 8.85 -6.74
N VAL A 650 -33.81 8.29 -6.37
CA VAL A 650 -32.94 8.79 -5.29
C VAL A 650 -32.43 10.19 -5.64
N THR A 651 -31.90 10.37 -6.86
CA THR A 651 -31.44 11.68 -7.33
C THR A 651 -32.56 12.71 -7.30
N LYS A 652 -33.74 12.37 -7.83
CA LYS A 652 -34.88 13.28 -7.86
C LYS A 652 -35.35 13.69 -6.47
N LYS A 653 -35.42 12.74 -5.52
CA LYS A 653 -35.79 13.02 -4.13
C LYS A 653 -34.79 13.95 -3.45
N PHE A 654 -33.49 13.65 -3.56
CA PHE A 654 -32.43 14.48 -2.96
C PHE A 654 -32.44 15.91 -3.50
N LEU A 655 -32.55 16.07 -4.83
CA LEU A 655 -32.62 17.38 -5.48
C LEU A 655 -33.86 18.18 -5.03
N SER A 656 -35.01 17.52 -4.94
CA SER A 656 -36.27 18.15 -4.49
C SER A 656 -36.18 18.60 -3.03
N LEU A 657 -35.63 17.75 -2.15
CA LEU A 657 -35.42 18.05 -0.73
C LEU A 657 -34.52 19.28 -0.54
N ASN A 658 -33.45 19.37 -1.33
CA ASN A 658 -32.43 20.41 -1.19
C ASN A 658 -32.60 21.60 -2.15
N LYS A 659 -33.69 21.64 -2.92
CA LYS A 659 -34.00 22.70 -3.91
C LYS A 659 -32.89 22.90 -4.94
N LEU A 660 -32.32 21.81 -5.43
CA LEU A 660 -31.28 21.78 -6.46
C LEU A 660 -31.85 21.39 -7.82
N ASP A 661 -31.18 21.80 -8.89
CA ASP A 661 -31.57 21.49 -10.26
C ASP A 661 -31.03 20.14 -10.74
N TYR A 662 -29.74 19.88 -10.51
CA TYR A 662 -29.04 18.64 -10.89
C TYR A 662 -27.71 18.51 -10.14
N ILE A 663 -27.06 17.34 -10.23
CA ILE A 663 -25.71 17.10 -9.70
C ILE A 663 -24.69 16.91 -10.82
N ILE A 664 -23.45 17.32 -10.57
CA ILE A 664 -22.27 16.98 -11.37
C ILE A 664 -21.36 16.10 -10.51
N ARG A 665 -20.88 15.00 -11.10
CA ARG A 665 -19.93 14.08 -10.49
C ARG A 665 -18.89 13.57 -11.47
N SER A 666 -17.91 12.81 -11.00
CA SER A 666 -16.79 12.34 -11.83
C SER A 666 -16.59 10.82 -11.71
N HIS A 667 -15.48 10.31 -11.15
CA HIS A 667 -15.27 8.95 -10.59
C HIS A 667 -15.44 7.74 -11.53
N GLU A 668 -16.12 7.87 -12.67
CA GLU A 668 -16.30 6.83 -13.69
C GLU A 668 -15.81 7.32 -15.03
N VAL A 669 -14.92 6.53 -15.64
CA VAL A 669 -14.49 6.71 -17.03
C VAL A 669 -15.70 6.62 -17.95
N LYS A 670 -15.80 7.55 -18.91
CA LYS A 670 -16.83 7.58 -19.96
C LYS A 670 -16.16 7.73 -21.33
N ASN A 671 -16.67 7.02 -22.33
CA ASN A 671 -16.08 6.98 -23.67
C ASN A 671 -15.94 8.37 -24.30
N ASP A 672 -16.96 9.22 -24.17
CA ASP A 672 -16.93 10.60 -24.67
C ASP A 672 -16.46 11.62 -23.61
N GLY A 673 -15.90 11.15 -22.49
CA GLY A 673 -15.46 11.98 -21.37
C GLY A 673 -16.61 12.50 -20.48
N TYR A 674 -17.87 12.29 -20.85
CA TYR A 674 -19.02 12.65 -20.01
C TYR A 674 -20.22 11.72 -20.27
N GLU A 675 -21.19 11.75 -19.36
CA GLU A 675 -22.49 11.07 -19.52
C GLU A 675 -23.58 11.86 -18.80
N VAL A 676 -24.78 11.92 -19.40
CA VAL A 676 -25.96 12.55 -18.81
C VAL A 676 -26.97 11.45 -18.48
N ALA A 677 -27.17 11.20 -17.19
CA ALA A 677 -28.04 10.16 -16.66
C ALA A 677 -29.21 10.74 -15.84
N HIS A 678 -30.12 9.86 -15.41
CA HIS A 678 -31.25 10.17 -14.53
C HIS A 678 -32.08 11.36 -15.04
N ASP A 679 -32.50 11.31 -16.31
CA ASP A 679 -33.30 12.35 -16.96
C ASP A 679 -32.64 13.75 -16.93
N GLY A 680 -31.32 13.80 -17.06
CA GLY A 680 -30.55 15.05 -17.04
C GLY A 680 -30.22 15.58 -15.64
N LYS A 681 -30.49 14.79 -14.60
CA LYS A 681 -30.30 15.19 -13.20
C LYS A 681 -28.99 14.72 -12.57
N CYS A 682 -28.31 13.75 -13.18
CA CYS A 682 -27.00 13.26 -12.76
C CYS A 682 -26.04 13.32 -13.95
N ILE A 683 -24.98 14.13 -13.85
CA ILE A 683 -24.01 14.31 -14.92
C ILE A 683 -22.65 13.80 -14.46
N THR A 684 -22.05 12.91 -15.23
CA THR A 684 -20.68 12.45 -15.04
C THR A 684 -19.74 13.21 -15.97
N VAL A 685 -18.64 13.74 -15.47
CA VAL A 685 -17.54 14.34 -16.25
C VAL A 685 -16.21 13.71 -15.86
N PHE A 686 -15.38 13.38 -16.85
CA PHE A 686 -14.11 12.71 -16.67
C PHE A 686 -13.05 13.37 -17.56
N SER A 687 -11.93 13.81 -16.97
CA SER A 687 -10.97 14.70 -17.63
C SER A 687 -9.61 14.04 -17.91
N ALA A 688 -9.51 12.71 -17.79
CA ALA A 688 -8.34 11.93 -18.17
C ALA A 688 -8.59 11.19 -19.50
N PRO A 689 -8.25 11.77 -20.66
CA PRO A 689 -8.37 11.09 -21.95
C PRO A 689 -7.39 9.92 -22.05
N ASN A 690 -7.73 8.89 -22.84
CA ASN A 690 -6.98 7.65 -22.98
C ASN A 690 -6.47 7.11 -21.63
N TYR A 691 -7.38 6.98 -20.67
CA TYR A 691 -7.03 6.72 -19.29
C TYR A 691 -6.11 5.50 -19.14
N CYS A 692 -5.03 5.66 -18.36
CA CYS A 692 -3.97 4.66 -18.18
C CYS A 692 -3.37 4.15 -19.51
N ASP A 693 -3.28 5.00 -20.53
CA ASP A 693 -2.73 4.72 -21.86
C ASP A 693 -3.37 3.52 -22.60
N THR A 694 -4.54 3.07 -22.14
CA THR A 694 -5.14 1.80 -22.58
C THR A 694 -6.62 1.90 -22.91
N MET A 695 -7.37 2.81 -22.28
CA MET A 695 -8.82 2.85 -22.41
C MET A 695 -9.33 3.49 -23.70
N GLY A 696 -8.57 4.38 -24.33
CA GLY A 696 -8.96 5.05 -25.58
C GLY A 696 -10.17 5.98 -25.47
N ASN A 697 -10.61 6.34 -24.26
CA ASN A 697 -11.71 7.28 -24.04
C ASN A 697 -11.28 8.73 -24.32
N LYS A 698 -12.23 9.61 -24.61
CA LYS A 698 -12.02 11.06 -24.57
C LYS A 698 -12.03 11.58 -23.15
N GLY A 699 -11.41 12.75 -22.96
CA GLY A 699 -11.60 13.60 -21.79
C GLY A 699 -12.65 14.65 -22.07
N ALA A 700 -13.29 15.18 -21.03
CA ALA A 700 -14.18 16.33 -21.15
C ALA A 700 -14.07 17.27 -19.96
N PHE A 701 -14.49 18.53 -20.17
CA PHE A 701 -14.79 19.48 -19.10
C PHE A 701 -16.14 20.16 -19.39
N ILE A 702 -16.80 20.63 -18.34
CA ILE A 702 -18.09 21.33 -18.41
C ILE A 702 -17.84 22.82 -18.26
N THR A 703 -18.50 23.62 -19.09
CA THR A 703 -18.60 25.07 -18.94
C THR A 703 -20.04 25.46 -18.61
N LEU A 704 -20.21 26.35 -17.63
CA LEU A 704 -21.48 26.88 -17.15
C LEU A 704 -21.49 28.40 -17.25
N LYS A 705 -22.68 28.99 -17.39
CA LYS A 705 -22.90 30.44 -17.18
C LYS A 705 -23.82 30.64 -15.98
N GLY A 706 -23.57 31.67 -15.17
CA GLY A 706 -24.35 31.91 -13.95
C GLY A 706 -25.85 32.06 -14.17
N LYS A 707 -26.25 32.64 -15.31
CA LYS A 707 -27.64 32.95 -15.66
C LYS A 707 -28.53 31.72 -15.80
N ASP A 708 -28.09 30.73 -16.57
CA ASP A 708 -28.88 29.53 -16.86
C ASP A 708 -28.41 28.30 -16.10
N MET A 709 -27.15 28.28 -15.65
CA MET A 709 -26.47 27.12 -15.08
C MET A 709 -26.61 25.89 -15.97
N LYS A 710 -26.64 26.06 -17.30
CA LYS A 710 -26.78 24.95 -18.24
C LYS A 710 -25.40 24.36 -18.57
N PRO A 711 -25.20 23.03 -18.45
CA PRO A 711 -23.93 22.39 -18.78
C PRO A 711 -23.65 22.43 -20.29
N ASN A 712 -22.49 22.95 -20.66
CA ASN A 712 -21.93 22.87 -22.00
C ASN A 712 -20.65 22.03 -21.97
N PHE A 713 -20.67 20.88 -22.65
CA PHE A 713 -19.59 19.90 -22.67
C PHE A 713 -18.57 20.22 -23.75
N THR A 714 -17.29 20.19 -23.42
CA THR A 714 -16.19 20.22 -24.40
C THR A 714 -15.36 18.96 -24.22
N THR A 715 -15.24 18.17 -25.29
CA THR A 715 -14.49 16.91 -25.30
C THR A 715 -13.14 17.08 -26.00
N TYR A 716 -12.13 16.35 -25.58
CA TYR A 716 -10.78 16.39 -26.15
C TYR A 716 -10.11 15.01 -26.08
N GLU A 717 -9.14 14.81 -26.97
CA GLU A 717 -8.33 13.59 -27.04
C GLU A 717 -7.06 13.72 -26.19
N ALA A 718 -6.40 12.59 -25.93
CA ALA A 718 -5.14 12.56 -25.20
C ALA A 718 -4.00 13.19 -26.01
N VAL A 719 -3.05 13.81 -25.31
CA VAL A 719 -1.83 14.35 -25.92
C VAL A 719 -0.60 13.49 -25.61
N PRO A 720 0.45 13.54 -26.45
CA PRO A 720 1.68 12.81 -26.17
C PRO A 720 2.33 13.23 -24.85
N HIS A 721 2.87 12.26 -24.12
CA HIS A 721 3.66 12.47 -22.90
C HIS A 721 4.96 11.63 -22.94
N PRO A 722 5.95 11.91 -22.07
CA PRO A 722 7.16 11.10 -21.94
C PRO A 722 6.84 9.64 -21.64
N ASN A 723 7.73 8.75 -22.08
CA ASN A 723 7.57 7.30 -21.97
C ASN A 723 7.82 6.80 -20.53
N ILE A 724 6.94 7.18 -19.61
CA ILE A 724 6.84 6.63 -18.26
C ILE A 724 5.48 5.95 -18.17
N GLN A 725 5.50 4.63 -18.02
CA GLN A 725 4.29 3.83 -18.01
C GLN A 725 3.38 4.22 -16.83
N PRO A 726 2.05 4.11 -16.98
CA PRO A 726 1.12 4.23 -15.86
C PRO A 726 1.52 3.27 -14.73
N MET A 727 1.29 3.69 -13.49
CA MET A 727 1.56 2.93 -12.27
C MET A 727 3.04 2.57 -12.07
N ALA A 728 3.99 3.29 -12.70
CA ALA A 728 5.43 3.04 -12.55
C ALA A 728 5.92 3.08 -11.09
N TYR A 729 5.22 3.84 -10.24
CA TYR A 729 5.53 4.01 -8.82
C TYR A 729 4.58 3.27 -7.87
N ALA A 730 3.63 2.51 -8.41
CA ALA A 730 2.69 1.72 -7.63
C ALA A 730 3.39 0.56 -6.91
N HIS A 731 2.75 0.04 -5.86
CA HIS A 731 3.30 -1.10 -5.15
C HIS A 731 3.42 -2.30 -6.11
N SER A 732 4.52 -3.05 -6.00
CA SER A 732 4.77 -4.30 -6.74
C SER A 732 3.69 -5.39 -6.56
N ILE A 733 2.70 -5.15 -5.71
CA ILE A 733 1.56 -6.06 -5.53
C ILE A 733 0.51 -5.83 -6.60
N VAL A 734 0.38 -4.63 -7.17
CA VAL A 734 -0.53 -4.45 -8.31
C VAL A 734 -0.05 -5.24 -9.52
N SER A 735 1.28 -5.39 -9.70
CA SER A 735 1.84 -6.34 -10.68
C SER A 735 1.75 -7.82 -10.27
N LEU A 736 1.38 -8.13 -9.01
CA LEU A 736 0.99 -9.48 -8.57
C LEU A 736 -0.52 -9.75 -8.73
N MET A 737 -1.33 -8.71 -9.01
CA MET A 737 -2.76 -8.80 -9.31
C MET A 737 -3.02 -8.96 -10.82
N SER A 738 -2.04 -8.67 -11.67
CA SER A 738 -2.10 -8.84 -13.13
C SER A 738 -2.11 -10.30 -13.56
#